data_AF-A0A9P3NTK7-F1
#
_entry.id   AF-A0A9P3NTK7-F1
#
_cell.length_a   1.000
_cell.length_b   1.000
_cell.length_c   1.000
_cell.angle_alpha   90.00
_cell.angle_beta   90.00
_cell.angle_gamma   90.00
#
_symmetry.space_group_name_H-M   'P 1'
#
loop_
_entity.id
_entity.type
_entity.pdbx_description
1 polymer ?
#
loop_
_entity_poly.entity_id
_entity_poly.type
_entity_poly.pdbx_seq_one_letter_code
_entity_poly.pdbx_strand_id
1 'polypeptide(L)'
;MELPTKDSAPEDVVTTDSFSFLGEVDHSILDKHPIPSCFSDFKNQATAGFEKNCAKHRSLSQQHTIMEEQEVEAAEAVLGGGVDAWLLCPFFLEGGRYTIGDVHYVADGQDGLVAAAQTEFAKDAAFGYRHSNLKQWVEEKTAGARSASDVASISIETIRKGGPSAVFKALMGLPKGSVCILNAASDSDLHVVTAALRSAESSGRSFLVRSAASFVSSLLCIPKIAPLGPPEWARLLLGGGAGEECGGEGEWGRKLKRWGWVRSGAGGLIVVGSYVPKTSAQLEQLLSRLGASLHVIQVSAADVASDSWQGERREAAVAGMAAEAEDALRAGRDTVIMTSRELVTGSDASSSLEIGSRVSAAVVDIVRGISVRPRYILAKGGITSSDVATKALGVRRARVEGQAMPGVPLWLLDDASRFPDLPYIVFPGNVGSSASLADVVQRWRTDPITPPPAAPAPAPLGALSTPTPLLSTLDLVRAAAEGGYAVGAFNVYNLEGVRAVVRAAEEERSPAILQLHPSAIRHGGDALIAACTAAALAAHVPIALHLDHATDLTLIERCVHQGWFHSIMADGSHLPLADNIAFTQRVATTLAHLTARAPEAPAAATADASSAAAAAGRGAGVVVIEAEVGQIAGVEDGETVEEIAGRLTQVEQAESFLQSVPQVSLLAVCVGNRHGPYPPSVLATPDSILNLDLLASLNTVTSRHSAHLVLHGASGLPPRIVLECVRCGVRKFNVNTEVRAAYMEALREAAGGEGEEGREGERRDLVDVMGEAERRMEGVVREKLRLFGSAGRV
;
A
#
# COMPACT_ATOMS: atom_id res chain seq x y z
N MET A 1 11.70 20.15 -16.09
CA MET A 1 11.17 19.03 -16.91
C MET A 1 9.66 19.15 -16.82
N GLU A 2 9.01 19.62 -17.88
CA GLU A 2 7.55 19.65 -17.93
C GLU A 2 7.05 18.20 -17.99
N LEU A 3 6.13 17.86 -17.09
CA LEU A 3 5.42 16.58 -17.11
C LEU A 3 4.53 16.56 -18.36
N PRO A 4 4.35 15.41 -19.03
CA PRO A 4 3.39 15.31 -20.12
C PRO A 4 2.01 15.71 -19.61
N THR A 5 1.37 16.65 -20.30
CA THR A 5 0.00 17.07 -20.00
C THR A 5 -0.98 15.94 -20.34
N LYS A 6 -2.19 16.05 -19.80
CA LYS A 6 -3.34 15.13 -19.91
C LYS A 6 -3.81 14.83 -21.35
N ASP A 7 -3.10 15.32 -22.36
CA ASP A 7 -3.39 15.21 -23.80
C ASP A 7 -2.39 14.30 -24.55
N SER A 8 -1.53 13.54 -23.86
CA SER A 8 -0.74 12.48 -24.51
C SER A 8 -1.66 11.35 -24.99
N ALA A 9 -1.46 10.87 -26.23
CA ALA A 9 -2.24 9.79 -26.83
C ALA A 9 -2.31 8.54 -25.92
N PRO A 10 -3.43 7.78 -25.92
CA PRO A 10 -3.54 6.56 -25.11
C PRO A 10 -2.44 5.56 -25.51
N GLU A 11 -1.74 5.04 -24.51
CA GLU A 11 -0.70 4.02 -24.72
C GLU A 11 -1.37 2.64 -24.86
N ASP A 12 -1.24 2.04 -26.04
CA ASP A 12 -1.84 0.73 -26.32
C ASP A 12 -0.95 -0.40 -25.80
N VAL A 13 -1.54 -1.30 -25.00
CA VAL A 13 -0.95 -2.59 -24.64
C VAL A 13 -1.57 -3.67 -25.52
N VAL A 14 -0.78 -4.27 -26.42
CA VAL A 14 -1.28 -5.35 -27.28
C VAL A 14 -1.12 -6.69 -26.58
N THR A 15 -2.17 -7.25 -25.99
CA THR A 15 -2.14 -8.63 -25.48
C THR A 15 -2.23 -9.61 -26.65
N THR A 16 -1.17 -10.36 -26.93
CA THR A 16 -1.25 -11.56 -27.76
C THR A 16 -1.07 -12.79 -26.88
N ASP A 17 -1.39 -13.98 -27.40
CA ASP A 17 -1.02 -15.24 -26.76
C ASP A 17 0.51 -15.45 -26.69
N SER A 18 1.33 -14.45 -27.07
CA SER A 18 2.81 -14.50 -27.05
C SER A 18 3.55 -13.18 -26.75
N PHE A 19 2.90 -12.00 -26.56
CA PHE A 19 3.57 -10.70 -26.35
C PHE A 19 2.65 -9.64 -25.73
N SER A 20 3.24 -8.64 -25.06
CA SER A 20 2.61 -7.34 -24.72
C SER A 20 3.55 -6.20 -25.09
N PHE A 21 3.18 -5.37 -26.08
CA PHE A 21 3.92 -4.16 -26.54
C PHE A 21 3.34 -2.89 -25.92
N LEU A 22 4.14 -1.81 -25.78
CA LEU A 22 3.70 -0.44 -25.44
C LEU A 22 4.28 0.56 -26.47
N GLY A 23 3.42 1.31 -27.17
CA GLY A 23 3.78 2.44 -28.05
C GLY A 23 2.65 2.92 -28.98
N GLU A 24 2.70 4.18 -29.46
CA GLU A 24 1.74 4.76 -30.42
C GLU A 24 1.59 3.90 -31.69
N VAL A 25 0.36 3.48 -32.03
CA VAL A 25 0.05 2.70 -33.24
C VAL A 25 -0.77 3.54 -34.22
N ASP A 26 -0.22 3.84 -35.41
CA ASP A 26 -0.99 4.41 -36.52
C ASP A 26 -1.98 3.36 -37.06
N HIS A 27 -3.27 3.61 -36.86
CA HIS A 27 -4.37 2.72 -37.23
C HIS A 27 -4.44 2.37 -38.73
N SER A 28 -3.81 3.16 -39.62
CA SER A 28 -3.86 2.95 -41.08
C SER A 28 -2.97 1.80 -41.59
N ILE A 29 -2.14 1.20 -40.72
CA ILE A 29 -1.14 0.18 -41.07
C ILE A 29 -1.62 -1.24 -40.75
N LEU A 30 -2.42 -1.42 -39.69
CA LEU A 30 -2.98 -2.73 -39.30
C LEU A 30 -3.96 -3.29 -40.37
N ASP A 31 -4.64 -2.41 -41.10
CA ASP A 31 -5.54 -2.80 -42.20
C ASP A 31 -4.79 -3.23 -43.48
N LYS A 32 -3.51 -2.85 -43.65
CA LYS A 32 -2.76 -3.09 -44.89
C LYS A 32 -1.84 -4.32 -44.85
N HIS A 33 -1.48 -4.80 -43.66
CA HIS A 33 -0.56 -5.92 -43.49
C HIS A 33 -0.98 -6.83 -42.32
N PRO A 34 -1.93 -7.75 -42.53
CA PRO A 34 -2.30 -8.73 -41.52
C PRO A 34 -1.09 -9.60 -41.15
N ILE A 35 -0.75 -9.63 -39.85
CA ILE A 35 0.23 -10.56 -39.30
C ILE A 35 -0.34 -11.99 -39.51
N PRO A 36 0.40 -12.92 -40.15
CA PRO A 36 -0.17 -14.21 -40.53
C PRO A 36 -0.68 -15.01 -39.32
N SER A 37 -1.86 -15.61 -39.48
CA SER A 37 -2.59 -16.41 -38.49
C SER A 37 -1.95 -17.79 -38.20
N CYS A 38 -0.62 -17.92 -38.29
CA CYS A 38 0.09 -19.21 -38.14
C CYS A 38 0.82 -19.37 -36.79
N PHE A 39 0.44 -18.60 -35.76
CA PHE A 39 1.02 -18.65 -34.40
C PHE A 39 0.02 -19.23 -33.37
N SER A 40 -0.68 -20.31 -33.70
CA SER A 40 -1.72 -20.90 -32.83
C SER A 40 -1.19 -21.83 -31.73
N ASP A 41 0.10 -22.16 -31.71
CA ASP A 41 0.60 -23.37 -31.01
C ASP A 41 1.55 -23.09 -29.82
N PHE A 42 1.54 -21.89 -29.24
CA PHE A 42 2.48 -21.51 -28.16
C PHE A 42 1.77 -21.17 -26.84
N LYS A 43 1.27 -22.20 -26.14
CA LYS A 43 0.23 -22.06 -25.10
C LYS A 43 0.67 -22.17 -23.64
N ASN A 44 1.94 -22.41 -23.32
CA ASN A 44 2.36 -22.59 -21.91
C ASN A 44 3.17 -21.40 -21.32
N GLN A 45 3.56 -20.39 -22.10
CA GLN A 45 4.57 -19.38 -21.69
C GLN A 45 4.11 -18.30 -20.68
N ALA A 46 2.81 -18.11 -20.43
CA ALA A 46 2.32 -16.84 -19.87
C ALA A 46 2.02 -16.78 -18.36
N THR A 47 2.47 -17.72 -17.51
CA THR A 47 2.11 -17.69 -16.07
C THR A 47 3.16 -18.05 -15.04
N ALA A 48 4.36 -18.48 -15.45
CA ALA A 48 5.39 -18.96 -14.52
C ALA A 48 6.66 -18.10 -14.43
N GLY A 49 6.95 -17.26 -15.42
CA GLY A 49 8.10 -16.37 -15.36
C GLY A 49 8.22 -15.53 -16.61
N PHE A 50 8.55 -14.25 -16.42
CA PHE A 50 9.03 -13.31 -17.43
C PHE A 50 8.14 -13.06 -18.64
N GLU A 51 7.51 -11.87 -18.71
CA GLU A 51 7.70 -10.93 -19.83
C GLU A 51 6.69 -9.76 -19.87
N LYS A 52 7.24 -8.57 -20.08
CA LYS A 52 6.68 -7.42 -20.79
C LYS A 52 7.84 -6.83 -21.61
N ASN A 53 7.64 -6.67 -22.92
CA ASN A 53 8.64 -6.14 -23.85
C ASN A 53 8.14 -4.78 -24.39
N CYS A 54 9.00 -3.75 -24.41
CA CYS A 54 8.66 -2.42 -24.93
C CYS A 54 9.58 -2.08 -26.12
N ALA A 55 9.04 -1.76 -27.30
CA ALA A 55 9.80 -1.20 -28.43
C ALA A 55 8.89 -0.62 -29.56
N LYS A 56 9.46 0.04 -30.59
CA LYS A 56 8.76 0.71 -31.72
C LYS A 56 9.05 0.06 -33.10
N HIS A 57 7.97 -0.32 -33.82
CA HIS A 57 7.72 -0.55 -35.28
C HIS A 57 8.58 -1.43 -36.26
N ARG A 58 7.81 -2.24 -37.04
CA ARG A 58 7.85 -2.77 -38.46
C ARG A 58 8.42 -4.16 -38.83
N SER A 59 7.65 -4.95 -39.59
CA SER A 59 7.75 -6.43 -39.77
C SER A 59 8.87 -6.95 -40.68
N LEU A 60 9.23 -8.25 -40.54
CA LEU A 60 9.49 -9.21 -41.64
C LEU A 60 9.65 -10.68 -41.16
N SER A 61 9.49 -11.60 -42.11
CA SER A 61 9.19 -13.05 -42.02
C SER A 61 10.41 -13.99 -42.11
N GLN A 62 10.45 -15.07 -41.32
CA GLN A 62 10.73 -16.47 -41.74
C GLN A 62 10.86 -17.43 -40.53
N GLN A 63 10.36 -18.66 -40.71
CA GLN A 63 10.35 -19.78 -39.75
C GLN A 63 11.74 -20.44 -39.64
N HIS A 64 12.10 -20.91 -38.44
CA HIS A 64 12.78 -22.17 -38.12
C HIS A 64 12.94 -22.28 -36.59
N THR A 65 13.04 -23.47 -36.01
CA THR A 65 12.98 -23.82 -34.58
C THR A 65 14.26 -23.51 -33.77
N ILE A 66 14.17 -22.74 -32.65
CA ILE A 66 15.00 -22.66 -31.40
C ILE A 66 14.30 -21.63 -30.45
N MET A 67 13.65 -22.08 -29.39
CA MET A 67 12.48 -21.37 -28.82
C MET A 67 12.70 -20.27 -27.75
N GLU A 68 13.90 -19.74 -27.52
CA GLU A 68 14.08 -18.60 -26.58
C GLU A 68 14.99 -17.48 -27.10
N GLU A 69 16.03 -17.77 -27.89
CA GLU A 69 16.77 -16.73 -28.62
C GLU A 69 15.93 -16.13 -29.76
N GLN A 70 15.09 -16.94 -30.41
CA GLN A 70 14.32 -16.49 -31.58
C GLN A 70 13.29 -15.42 -31.26
N GLU A 71 12.80 -15.30 -30.03
CA GLU A 71 11.83 -14.25 -29.67
C GLU A 71 12.51 -12.88 -29.57
N VAL A 72 13.67 -12.82 -28.91
CA VAL A 72 14.45 -11.60 -28.74
C VAL A 72 15.17 -11.23 -30.04
N GLU A 73 15.64 -12.23 -30.80
CA GLU A 73 16.20 -12.04 -32.14
C GLU A 73 15.13 -11.68 -33.17
N ALA A 74 13.91 -12.24 -33.09
CA ALA A 74 12.80 -11.81 -33.94
C ALA A 74 12.36 -10.40 -33.57
N ALA A 75 12.31 -10.06 -32.27
CA ALA A 75 12.08 -8.68 -31.84
C ALA A 75 13.18 -7.76 -32.37
N GLU A 76 14.46 -8.11 -32.24
CA GLU A 76 15.59 -7.34 -32.77
C GLU A 76 15.57 -7.24 -34.31
N ALA A 77 15.19 -8.31 -35.01
CA ALA A 77 15.06 -8.34 -36.47
C ALA A 77 13.89 -7.46 -36.96
N VAL A 78 12.76 -7.48 -36.25
CA VAL A 78 11.63 -6.56 -36.45
C VAL A 78 12.03 -5.12 -36.12
N LEU A 79 12.99 -4.91 -35.21
CA LEU A 79 13.50 -3.58 -34.87
C LEU A 79 14.65 -3.11 -35.77
N GLY A 80 14.95 -3.83 -36.87
CA GLY A 80 15.92 -3.42 -37.87
C GLY A 80 17.38 -3.78 -37.56
N GLY A 81 17.64 -4.64 -36.57
CA GLY A 81 18.96 -5.16 -36.24
C GLY A 81 19.95 -4.08 -35.80
N GLY A 82 20.08 -3.84 -34.50
CA GLY A 82 20.97 -2.77 -34.05
C GLY A 82 20.81 -2.25 -32.63
N VAL A 83 20.19 -3.00 -31.72
CA VAL A 83 20.13 -2.58 -30.32
C VAL A 83 21.54 -2.62 -29.70
N ASP A 84 21.85 -1.65 -28.85
CA ASP A 84 23.17 -1.56 -28.24
C ASP A 84 23.35 -2.62 -27.16
N ALA A 85 22.29 -2.96 -26.41
CA ALA A 85 22.33 -4.09 -25.47
C ALA A 85 20.92 -4.60 -25.14
N TRP A 86 20.86 -5.86 -24.71
CA TRP A 86 19.66 -6.47 -24.12
C TRP A 86 19.72 -6.32 -22.60
N LEU A 87 18.65 -5.85 -21.99
CA LEU A 87 18.53 -5.71 -20.54
C LEU A 87 17.54 -6.75 -20.02
N LEU A 88 17.97 -7.59 -19.08
CA LEU A 88 17.12 -8.59 -18.43
C LEU A 88 16.78 -8.13 -17.00
N CYS A 89 15.50 -7.83 -16.76
CA CYS A 89 15.00 -7.32 -15.49
C CYS A 89 13.78 -8.12 -14.98
N PRO A 90 14.01 -9.28 -14.33
CA PRO A 90 12.96 -10.14 -13.80
C PRO A 90 12.06 -9.56 -12.72
N PHE A 91 12.52 -8.48 -12.09
CA PHE A 91 12.05 -8.07 -10.78
C PHE A 91 10.56 -7.73 -10.81
N PHE A 92 9.81 -8.35 -9.89
CA PHE A 92 8.38 -8.13 -9.74
C PHE A 92 7.99 -8.25 -8.27
N LEU A 93 7.85 -7.11 -7.62
CA LEU A 93 7.63 -7.03 -6.17
C LEU A 93 6.34 -7.74 -5.75
N GLU A 94 5.22 -7.47 -6.43
CA GLU A 94 3.90 -8.04 -6.09
C GLU A 94 3.83 -9.55 -6.37
N GLY A 95 4.72 -10.07 -7.23
CA GLY A 95 4.90 -11.51 -7.45
C GLY A 95 5.96 -12.16 -6.55
N GLY A 96 6.55 -11.39 -5.63
CA GLY A 96 7.63 -11.86 -4.75
C GLY A 96 8.87 -12.30 -5.53
N ARG A 97 9.24 -11.57 -6.59
CA ARG A 97 10.34 -11.90 -7.49
C ARG A 97 11.48 -10.90 -7.33
N TYR A 98 12.65 -11.38 -6.94
CA TYR A 98 13.82 -10.55 -6.60
C TYR A 98 15.04 -10.98 -7.41
N THR A 99 15.95 -10.05 -7.71
CA THR A 99 17.23 -10.36 -8.36
C THR A 99 18.36 -9.74 -7.57
N ILE A 100 19.15 -10.59 -6.90
CA ILE A 100 20.20 -10.18 -5.97
C ILE A 100 21.47 -10.97 -6.29
N GLY A 101 22.57 -10.29 -6.56
CA GLY A 101 23.84 -10.95 -6.91
C GLY A 101 23.73 -11.80 -8.17
N ASP A 102 22.95 -11.33 -9.15
CA ASP A 102 22.56 -12.02 -10.39
C ASP A 102 21.72 -13.29 -10.19
N VAL A 103 21.38 -13.64 -8.95
CA VAL A 103 20.50 -14.78 -8.66
C VAL A 103 19.06 -14.30 -8.57
N HIS A 104 18.17 -14.99 -9.28
CA HIS A 104 16.74 -14.74 -9.22
C HIS A 104 16.10 -15.57 -8.10
N TYR A 105 15.30 -14.91 -7.28
CA TYR A 105 14.64 -15.49 -6.11
C TYR A 105 13.12 -15.34 -6.18
N VAL A 106 12.45 -16.31 -5.57
CA VAL A 106 11.02 -16.37 -5.34
C VAL A 106 10.76 -16.36 -3.84
N ALA A 107 9.93 -15.42 -3.37
CA ALA A 107 9.43 -15.47 -2.00
C ALA A 107 8.46 -16.65 -1.83
N ASP A 108 8.67 -17.46 -0.80
CA ASP A 108 7.86 -18.65 -0.51
C ASP A 108 6.62 -18.35 0.37
N GLY A 109 6.51 -17.13 0.90
CA GLY A 109 5.41 -16.69 1.75
C GLY A 109 5.64 -16.86 3.26
N GLN A 110 6.81 -17.36 3.67
CA GLN A 110 7.28 -17.44 5.07
C GLN A 110 8.58 -16.64 5.26
N ASP A 111 8.64 -15.44 4.67
CA ASP A 111 9.80 -14.53 4.65
C ASP A 111 11.12 -15.10 4.07
N GLY A 112 11.09 -16.32 3.51
CA GLY A 112 12.21 -16.97 2.83
C GLY A 112 12.32 -16.60 1.35
N LEU A 113 13.56 -16.49 0.87
CA LEU A 113 13.87 -16.39 -0.56
C LEU A 113 14.39 -17.73 -1.08
N VAL A 114 13.62 -18.37 -1.95
CA VAL A 114 14.01 -19.61 -2.62
C VAL A 114 14.60 -19.27 -3.98
N ALA A 115 15.79 -19.82 -4.28
CA ALA A 115 16.41 -19.62 -5.58
C ALA A 115 15.51 -20.21 -6.67
N ALA A 116 15.32 -19.49 -7.79
CA ALA A 116 14.30 -19.82 -8.78
C ALA A 116 14.38 -21.26 -9.30
N ALA A 117 15.58 -21.85 -9.42
CA ALA A 117 15.82 -23.22 -9.89
C ALA A 117 15.39 -24.31 -8.88
N GLN A 118 15.16 -23.94 -7.63
CA GLN A 118 14.72 -24.86 -6.57
C GLN A 118 13.19 -24.90 -6.44
N THR A 119 12.50 -23.99 -7.11
CA THR A 119 11.03 -23.90 -7.10
C THR A 119 10.39 -24.94 -8.02
N GLU A 120 9.07 -25.14 -7.90
CA GLU A 120 8.31 -25.96 -8.85
C GLU A 120 8.38 -25.44 -10.29
N PHE A 121 8.57 -24.13 -10.50
CA PHE A 121 8.65 -23.53 -11.84
C PHE A 121 9.84 -24.06 -12.64
N ALA A 122 10.94 -24.38 -11.96
CA ALA A 122 12.14 -24.95 -12.58
C ALA A 122 11.94 -26.38 -13.10
N LYS A 123 10.93 -27.08 -12.58
CA LYS A 123 10.61 -28.48 -12.91
C LYS A 123 9.51 -28.58 -13.97
N ASP A 124 9.10 -27.45 -14.55
CA ASP A 124 8.11 -27.42 -15.62
C ASP A 124 8.58 -28.25 -16.82
N ALA A 125 7.70 -29.09 -17.36
CA ALA A 125 8.05 -30.04 -18.42
C ALA A 125 8.33 -29.34 -19.77
N ALA A 126 7.86 -28.12 -19.96
CA ALA A 126 8.04 -27.34 -21.19
C ALA A 126 9.11 -26.24 -21.03
N PHE A 127 9.18 -25.56 -19.89
CA PHE A 127 10.07 -24.39 -19.68
C PHE A 127 10.96 -24.49 -18.46
N GLY A 128 11.19 -25.69 -17.96
CA GLY A 128 12.15 -25.91 -16.88
C GLY A 128 13.51 -25.27 -17.15
N TYR A 129 14.19 -24.94 -16.07
CA TYR A 129 15.52 -24.33 -16.11
C TYR A 129 16.31 -24.80 -14.89
N ARG A 130 17.63 -24.88 -15.03
CA ARG A 130 18.52 -25.43 -13.99
C ARG A 130 19.21 -24.35 -13.17
N HIS A 131 19.38 -23.17 -13.74
CA HIS A 131 20.17 -22.11 -13.10
C HIS A 131 19.28 -20.99 -12.53
N SER A 132 19.58 -20.58 -11.29
CA SER A 132 18.98 -19.39 -10.68
C SER A 132 19.82 -18.14 -10.94
N ASN A 133 21.13 -18.29 -11.19
CA ASN A 133 21.97 -17.19 -11.64
C ASN A 133 21.61 -16.86 -13.08
N LEU A 134 21.19 -15.63 -13.34
CA LEU A 134 20.64 -15.20 -14.62
C LEU A 134 21.67 -15.19 -15.74
N LYS A 135 22.97 -15.07 -15.44
CA LYS A 135 24.02 -15.19 -16.46
C LYS A 135 24.14 -16.63 -16.96
N GLN A 136 24.14 -17.58 -16.03
CA GLN A 136 24.13 -19.02 -16.34
C GLN A 136 22.80 -19.43 -16.98
N TRP A 137 21.69 -18.82 -16.58
CA TRP A 137 20.40 -19.01 -17.21
C TRP A 137 20.41 -18.53 -18.66
N VAL A 138 20.99 -17.35 -18.97
CA VAL A 138 21.18 -16.90 -20.35
C VAL A 138 22.01 -17.92 -21.14
N GLU A 139 23.13 -18.40 -20.60
CA GLU A 139 23.95 -19.44 -21.26
C GLU A 139 23.17 -20.74 -21.50
N GLU A 140 22.36 -21.18 -20.53
CA GLU A 140 21.49 -22.35 -20.67
C GLU A 140 20.45 -22.16 -21.78
N LYS A 141 19.79 -21.01 -21.82
CA LYS A 141 18.69 -20.73 -22.76
C LYS A 141 19.15 -20.38 -24.17
N THR A 142 20.38 -19.90 -24.29
CA THR A 142 21.08 -19.69 -25.58
C THR A 142 21.83 -20.94 -26.05
N ALA A 143 21.69 -22.07 -25.35
CA ALA A 143 22.44 -23.30 -25.62
C ALA A 143 23.96 -23.08 -25.77
N GLY A 144 24.51 -22.11 -25.02
CA GLY A 144 25.91 -21.73 -25.04
C GLY A 144 26.32 -20.71 -26.10
N ALA A 145 25.40 -20.19 -26.93
CA ALA A 145 25.72 -19.14 -27.91
C ALA A 145 26.18 -17.85 -27.22
N ARG A 146 25.74 -17.60 -25.98
CA ARG A 146 26.24 -16.53 -25.12
C ARG A 146 26.77 -17.11 -23.82
N SER A 147 28.08 -17.01 -23.57
CA SER A 147 28.64 -17.53 -22.32
C SER A 147 28.29 -16.64 -21.14
N ALA A 148 28.09 -17.25 -19.96
CA ALA A 148 27.77 -16.53 -18.73
C ALA A 148 28.84 -15.49 -18.35
N SER A 149 30.11 -15.67 -18.77
CA SER A 149 31.19 -14.69 -18.57
C SER A 149 31.00 -13.41 -19.38
N ASP A 150 30.32 -13.50 -20.51
CA ASP A 150 30.12 -12.39 -21.46
C ASP A 150 28.83 -11.62 -21.16
N VAL A 151 28.01 -12.12 -20.22
CA VAL A 151 26.81 -11.44 -19.72
C VAL A 151 27.21 -10.40 -18.67
N ALA A 152 26.96 -9.14 -19.00
CA ALA A 152 27.17 -8.01 -18.11
C ALA A 152 26.15 -8.01 -16.96
N SER A 153 26.43 -7.24 -15.91
CA SER A 153 25.49 -7.06 -14.81
C SER A 153 25.64 -5.68 -14.19
N ILE A 154 24.50 -5.10 -13.82
CA ILE A 154 24.43 -3.93 -12.95
C ILE A 154 23.94 -4.42 -11.58
N SER A 155 24.84 -4.34 -10.60
CA SER A 155 24.60 -4.82 -9.24
C SER A 155 23.71 -3.86 -8.43
N ILE A 156 23.08 -4.38 -7.37
CA ILE A 156 22.35 -3.56 -6.39
C ILE A 156 23.25 -2.49 -5.78
N GLU A 157 24.53 -2.79 -5.57
CA GLU A 157 25.48 -1.81 -5.01
C GLU A 157 25.69 -0.62 -5.95
N THR A 158 25.89 -0.88 -7.25
CA THR A 158 26.00 0.17 -8.27
C THR A 158 24.73 1.03 -8.29
N ILE A 159 23.56 0.40 -8.19
CA ILE A 159 22.26 1.09 -8.19
C ILE A 159 22.10 1.96 -6.93
N ARG A 160 22.26 1.38 -5.74
CA ARG A 160 21.95 2.06 -4.47
C ARG A 160 23.02 3.04 -4.01
N LYS A 161 24.31 2.71 -4.18
CA LYS A 161 25.42 3.59 -3.76
C LYS A 161 25.83 4.55 -4.86
N GLY A 162 25.80 4.10 -6.11
CA GLY A 162 26.22 4.89 -7.26
C GLY A 162 25.12 5.76 -7.86
N GLY A 163 23.84 5.41 -7.64
CA GLY A 163 22.69 6.15 -8.15
C GLY A 163 22.59 6.18 -9.68
N PRO A 164 21.71 7.03 -10.24
CA PRO A 164 21.44 7.06 -11.68
C PRO A 164 22.69 7.35 -12.53
N SER A 165 23.61 8.17 -12.04
CA SER A 165 24.85 8.52 -12.76
C SER A 165 25.77 7.33 -12.96
N ALA A 166 25.93 6.47 -11.94
CA ALA A 166 26.76 5.28 -12.05
C ALA A 166 26.12 4.23 -12.97
N VAL A 167 24.79 4.06 -12.88
CA VAL A 167 24.03 3.17 -13.77
C VAL A 167 24.10 3.67 -15.21
N PHE A 168 23.94 4.98 -15.45
CA PHE A 168 24.10 5.58 -16.77
C PHE A 168 25.48 5.29 -17.37
N LYS A 169 26.55 5.49 -16.59
CA LYS A 169 27.91 5.17 -17.02
C LYS A 169 28.07 3.68 -17.37
N ALA A 170 27.46 2.79 -16.57
CA ALA A 170 27.49 1.35 -16.83
C ALA A 170 26.76 1.01 -18.15
N LEU A 171 25.56 1.55 -18.37
CA LEU A 171 24.79 1.38 -19.61
C LEU A 171 25.56 1.91 -20.83
N MET A 172 26.18 3.09 -20.72
CA MET A 172 27.02 3.67 -21.76
C MET A 172 28.33 2.92 -21.99
N GLY A 173 28.70 1.99 -21.11
CA GLY A 173 29.88 1.13 -21.23
C GLY A 173 29.58 -0.25 -21.83
N LEU A 174 28.31 -0.61 -22.02
CA LEU A 174 27.93 -1.92 -22.52
C LEU A 174 28.41 -2.12 -23.97
N PRO A 175 29.09 -3.25 -24.28
CA PRO A 175 29.42 -3.63 -25.65
C PRO A 175 28.16 -3.82 -26.49
N LYS A 176 28.23 -3.50 -27.78
CA LYS A 176 27.11 -3.64 -28.71
C LYS A 176 26.64 -5.11 -28.77
N GLY A 177 25.33 -5.32 -28.64
CA GLY A 177 24.70 -6.65 -28.68
C GLY A 177 24.94 -7.50 -27.43
N SER A 178 25.49 -6.94 -26.36
CA SER A 178 25.68 -7.65 -25.08
C SER A 178 24.35 -7.83 -24.33
N VAL A 179 24.30 -8.80 -23.42
CA VAL A 179 23.19 -8.99 -22.48
C VAL A 179 23.63 -8.47 -21.12
N CYS A 180 22.76 -7.72 -20.44
CA CYS A 180 23.02 -7.16 -19.13
C CYS A 180 21.90 -7.51 -18.15
N ILE A 181 22.28 -8.10 -17.02
CA ILE A 181 21.36 -8.39 -15.91
C ILE A 181 21.16 -7.13 -15.07
N LEU A 182 19.91 -6.75 -14.84
CA LEU A 182 19.54 -5.69 -13.92
C LEU A 182 19.10 -6.31 -12.59
N ASN A 183 19.89 -6.09 -11.54
CA ASN A 183 19.52 -6.52 -10.21
C ASN A 183 18.54 -5.52 -9.58
N ALA A 184 17.57 -6.02 -8.83
CA ALA A 184 16.63 -5.20 -8.08
C ALA A 184 16.01 -6.03 -6.95
N ALA A 185 15.85 -5.39 -5.80
CA ALA A 185 15.14 -5.95 -4.66
C ALA A 185 13.99 -5.05 -4.16
N SER A 186 13.83 -3.86 -4.75
CA SER A 186 12.73 -2.93 -4.46
C SER A 186 12.41 -2.06 -5.68
N ASP A 187 11.22 -1.46 -5.70
CA ASP A 187 10.83 -0.51 -6.76
C ASP A 187 11.78 0.70 -6.86
N SER A 188 12.38 1.12 -5.74
CA SER A 188 13.39 2.19 -5.71
C SER A 188 14.63 1.85 -6.55
N ASP A 189 15.03 0.57 -6.58
CA ASP A 189 16.14 0.12 -7.42
C ASP A 189 15.79 0.31 -8.90
N LEU A 190 14.55 -0.01 -9.28
CA LEU A 190 14.06 0.20 -10.64
C LEU A 190 13.96 1.69 -11.00
N HIS A 191 13.51 2.57 -10.09
CA HIS A 191 13.45 4.01 -10.38
C HIS A 191 14.82 4.59 -10.73
N VAL A 192 15.87 4.14 -10.04
CA VAL A 192 17.25 4.54 -10.36
C VAL A 192 17.66 4.03 -11.74
N VAL A 193 17.34 2.76 -12.04
CA VAL A 193 17.64 2.11 -13.32
C VAL A 193 16.91 2.80 -14.48
N THR A 194 15.62 3.05 -14.36
CA THR A 194 14.80 3.64 -15.43
C THR A 194 15.16 5.11 -15.67
N ALA A 195 15.50 5.87 -14.62
CA ALA A 195 16.03 7.23 -14.77
C ALA A 195 17.36 7.27 -15.55
N ALA A 196 18.27 6.33 -15.26
CA ALA A 196 19.53 6.19 -15.98
C ALA A 196 19.32 5.70 -17.42
N LEU A 197 18.40 4.76 -17.63
CA LEU A 197 18.04 4.24 -18.94
C LEU A 197 17.52 5.34 -19.86
N ARG A 198 16.56 6.16 -19.39
CA ARG A 198 16.05 7.30 -20.17
C ARG A 198 17.13 8.31 -20.53
N SER A 199 18.10 8.50 -19.64
CA SER A 199 19.26 9.37 -19.90
C SER A 199 20.19 8.77 -20.98
N ALA A 200 20.41 7.46 -20.95
CA ALA A 200 21.19 6.74 -21.96
C ALA A 200 20.49 6.75 -23.33
N GLU A 201 19.17 6.54 -23.37
CA GLU A 201 18.37 6.64 -24.59
C GLU A 201 18.37 8.05 -25.18
N SER A 202 18.26 9.08 -24.33
CA SER A 202 18.37 10.49 -24.74
C SER A 202 19.77 10.83 -25.28
N SER A 203 20.78 10.02 -24.97
CA SER A 203 22.14 10.14 -25.49
C SER A 203 22.37 9.32 -26.76
N GLY A 204 21.30 8.75 -27.34
CA GLY A 204 21.33 8.02 -28.61
C GLY A 204 21.60 6.52 -28.50
N ARG A 205 21.67 5.94 -27.29
CA ARG A 205 21.70 4.48 -27.10
C ARG A 205 20.32 3.89 -27.31
N SER A 206 20.28 2.61 -27.69
CA SER A 206 19.05 1.83 -27.83
C SER A 206 19.18 0.52 -27.04
N PHE A 207 18.12 0.16 -26.32
CA PHE A 207 18.10 -1.03 -25.48
C PHE A 207 16.86 -1.86 -25.76
N LEU A 208 17.02 -3.18 -25.76
CA LEU A 208 15.90 -4.11 -25.74
C LEU A 208 15.72 -4.62 -24.32
N VAL A 209 14.58 -4.29 -23.69
CA VAL A 209 14.36 -4.65 -22.29
C VAL A 209 13.36 -5.79 -22.18
N ARG A 210 13.83 -6.92 -21.65
CA ARG A 210 13.02 -8.06 -21.22
C ARG A 210 12.76 -7.94 -19.74
N SER A 211 11.52 -7.64 -19.37
CA SER A 211 11.20 -7.27 -17.98
C SER A 211 9.94 -7.91 -17.42
N ALA A 212 9.68 -7.70 -16.13
CA ALA A 212 8.39 -7.96 -15.51
C ALA A 212 7.62 -6.65 -15.22
N ALA A 213 6.44 -6.76 -14.62
CA ALA A 213 5.49 -5.65 -14.51
C ALA A 213 6.04 -4.42 -13.77
N SER A 214 6.85 -4.60 -12.72
CA SER A 214 7.39 -3.48 -11.93
C SER A 214 8.31 -2.57 -12.75
N PHE A 215 9.04 -3.11 -13.73
CA PHE A 215 9.90 -2.32 -14.62
C PHE A 215 9.09 -1.34 -15.46
N VAL A 216 8.01 -1.82 -16.09
CA VAL A 216 7.13 -1.00 -16.91
C VAL A 216 6.49 0.12 -16.08
N SER A 217 5.99 -0.21 -14.89
CA SER A 217 5.44 0.79 -13.97
C SER A 217 6.46 1.88 -13.60
N SER A 218 7.70 1.47 -13.33
CA SER A 218 8.80 2.38 -13.01
C SER A 218 9.19 3.27 -14.21
N LEU A 219 9.28 2.67 -15.40
CA LEU A 219 9.68 3.36 -16.64
C LEU A 219 8.66 4.45 -17.02
N LEU A 220 7.38 4.13 -16.92
CA LEU A 220 6.27 5.03 -17.24
C LEU A 220 5.92 5.97 -16.07
N CYS A 221 6.59 5.82 -14.93
CA CYS A 221 6.26 6.54 -13.69
C CYS A 221 4.78 6.41 -13.32
N ILE A 222 4.19 5.22 -13.53
CA ILE A 222 2.80 4.93 -13.18
C ILE A 222 2.67 5.04 -11.65
N PRO A 223 1.83 5.95 -11.12
CA PRO A 223 1.64 6.07 -9.69
C PRO A 223 0.95 4.81 -9.15
N LYS A 224 1.24 4.44 -7.90
CA LYS A 224 0.53 3.32 -7.24
C LYS A 224 -0.93 3.74 -7.00
N ILE A 225 -1.85 3.10 -7.71
CA ILE A 225 -3.30 3.33 -7.57
C ILE A 225 -3.84 2.43 -6.46
N ALA A 226 -4.68 2.96 -5.57
CA ALA A 226 -5.35 2.16 -4.55
C ALA A 226 -6.18 1.02 -5.17
N PRO A 227 -6.26 -0.16 -4.51
CA PRO A 227 -7.20 -1.19 -4.93
C PRO A 227 -8.63 -0.66 -4.99
N LEU A 228 -9.30 -0.83 -6.12
CA LEU A 228 -10.68 -0.41 -6.33
C LEU A 228 -11.64 -1.48 -5.81
N GLY A 229 -12.66 -1.05 -5.07
CA GLY A 229 -13.85 -1.83 -4.75
C GLY A 229 -15.06 -1.40 -5.58
N PRO A 230 -16.22 -2.05 -5.38
CA PRO A 230 -17.46 -1.69 -6.07
C PRO A 230 -17.85 -0.20 -5.95
N PRO A 231 -17.74 0.47 -4.79
CA PRO A 231 -18.07 1.89 -4.67
C PRO A 231 -17.11 2.81 -5.43
N GLU A 232 -15.81 2.55 -5.38
CA GLU A 232 -14.80 3.35 -6.09
C GLU A 232 -14.92 3.17 -7.61
N TRP A 233 -15.16 1.93 -8.05
CA TRP A 233 -15.46 1.62 -9.45
C TRP A 233 -16.69 2.37 -9.97
N ALA A 234 -17.74 2.44 -9.16
CA ALA A 234 -18.95 3.20 -9.48
C ALA A 234 -18.65 4.69 -9.72
N ARG A 235 -17.86 5.28 -8.81
CA ARG A 235 -17.47 6.69 -8.92
C ARG A 235 -16.62 6.97 -10.17
N LEU A 236 -15.69 6.06 -10.49
CA LEU A 236 -14.78 6.19 -11.63
C LEU A 236 -15.53 6.22 -12.97
N LEU A 237 -16.54 5.36 -13.16
CA LEU A 237 -17.32 5.31 -14.40
C LEU A 237 -18.33 6.45 -14.56
N LEU A 238 -18.81 7.01 -13.45
CA LEU A 238 -19.86 8.04 -13.46
C LEU A 238 -19.31 9.47 -13.53
N GLY A 239 -18.00 9.66 -13.38
CA GLY A 239 -17.31 10.95 -13.55
C GLY A 239 -17.56 11.96 -12.42
N GLY A 240 -17.97 11.51 -11.24
CA GLY A 240 -18.33 12.39 -10.12
C GLY A 240 -17.11 12.82 -9.29
N GLY A 241 -16.91 14.13 -9.15
CA GLY A 241 -16.11 14.70 -8.06
C GLY A 241 -16.80 14.44 -6.70
N ALA A 242 -16.02 14.41 -5.62
CA ALA A 242 -16.56 14.24 -4.27
C ALA A 242 -17.51 15.42 -3.93
N GLY A 243 -18.83 15.18 -3.90
CA GLY A 243 -19.79 16.16 -3.35
C GLY A 243 -21.17 16.30 -3.99
N GLU A 244 -21.53 15.62 -5.09
CA GLU A 244 -22.88 15.76 -5.67
C GLU A 244 -23.92 14.83 -5.01
N GLU A 245 -25.00 15.42 -4.51
CA GLU A 245 -26.12 14.72 -3.86
C GLU A 245 -26.95 13.88 -4.85
N CYS A 246 -27.30 12.66 -4.43
CA CYS A 246 -28.18 11.75 -5.15
C CYS A 246 -29.64 12.23 -5.14
N GLY A 247 -30.10 12.93 -6.19
CA GLY A 247 -31.53 13.13 -6.38
C GLY A 247 -31.94 14.10 -7.51
N GLY A 248 -32.14 13.60 -8.73
CA GLY A 248 -32.85 14.37 -9.76
C GLY A 248 -32.85 13.76 -11.17
N GLU A 249 -33.88 14.08 -11.97
CA GLU A 249 -34.06 13.71 -13.39
C GLU A 249 -33.08 14.41 -14.36
N GLY A 250 -31.91 14.84 -13.88
CA GLY A 250 -30.85 15.44 -14.68
C GLY A 250 -30.00 14.42 -15.44
N GLU A 251 -28.90 14.88 -16.05
CA GLU A 251 -27.90 14.03 -16.72
C GLU A 251 -27.38 12.90 -15.79
N TRP A 252 -27.24 13.20 -14.50
CA TRP A 252 -26.98 12.26 -13.42
C TRP A 252 -28.00 11.11 -13.34
N GLY A 253 -29.30 11.43 -13.37
CA GLY A 253 -30.38 10.44 -13.39
C GLY A 253 -30.42 9.61 -14.68
N ARG A 254 -29.97 10.16 -15.81
CA ARG A 254 -29.83 9.43 -17.08
C ARG A 254 -28.57 8.54 -17.12
N LYS A 255 -27.45 8.99 -16.57
CA LYS A 255 -26.22 8.19 -16.39
C LYS A 255 -26.47 7.03 -15.42
N LEU A 256 -27.13 7.27 -14.28
CA LEU A 256 -27.62 6.22 -13.37
C LEU A 256 -28.62 5.25 -14.01
N LYS A 257 -29.50 5.71 -14.92
CA LYS A 257 -30.41 4.83 -15.68
C LYS A 257 -29.70 4.00 -16.75
N ARG A 258 -28.66 4.55 -17.41
CA ARG A 258 -27.76 3.83 -18.34
C ARG A 258 -26.89 2.82 -17.58
N TRP A 259 -26.55 3.15 -16.33
CA TRP A 259 -25.89 2.31 -15.34
C TRP A 259 -26.92 1.45 -14.59
N GLY A 260 -27.54 0.48 -15.28
CA GLY A 260 -28.50 -0.48 -14.72
C GLY A 260 -27.96 -1.42 -13.62
N TRP A 261 -26.90 -1.02 -12.92
CA TRP A 261 -26.16 -1.74 -11.89
C TRP A 261 -26.94 -1.90 -10.57
N VAL A 262 -28.00 -1.12 -10.36
CA VAL A 262 -28.84 -1.17 -9.15
C VAL A 262 -30.02 -2.15 -9.25
N ARG A 263 -30.25 -2.78 -10.42
CA ARG A 263 -31.47 -3.57 -10.63
C ARG A 263 -31.33 -4.95 -11.26
N SER A 264 -30.14 -5.42 -11.67
CA SER A 264 -30.08 -6.80 -12.19
C SER A 264 -30.31 -7.84 -11.09
N GLY A 265 -29.99 -7.49 -9.83
CA GLY A 265 -30.05 -8.43 -8.70
C GLY A 265 -29.16 -9.65 -8.89
N ALA A 266 -28.32 -9.69 -9.93
CA ALA A 266 -27.60 -10.88 -10.33
C ALA A 266 -26.34 -11.10 -9.47
N GLY A 267 -25.79 -12.31 -9.44
CA GLY A 267 -24.53 -12.65 -8.79
C GLY A 267 -23.29 -12.15 -9.54
N GLY A 268 -22.13 -12.17 -8.88
CA GLY A 268 -20.81 -12.14 -9.49
C GLY A 268 -20.36 -13.52 -9.97
N LEU A 269 -19.50 -13.58 -10.97
CA LEU A 269 -18.97 -14.82 -11.54
C LEU A 269 -17.47 -14.93 -11.27
N ILE A 270 -17.04 -16.04 -10.68
CA ILE A 270 -15.64 -16.35 -10.37
C ILE A 270 -15.24 -17.58 -11.18
N VAL A 271 -14.16 -17.50 -11.95
CA VAL A 271 -13.68 -18.59 -12.82
C VAL A 271 -12.25 -18.97 -12.44
N VAL A 272 -12.05 -20.23 -12.02
CA VAL A 272 -10.75 -20.73 -11.53
C VAL A 272 -10.35 -22.00 -12.30
N GLY A 273 -9.47 -21.83 -13.29
CA GLY A 273 -9.12 -22.91 -14.23
C GLY A 273 -7.83 -23.68 -13.94
N SER A 274 -6.85 -23.09 -13.24
CA SER A 274 -5.48 -23.64 -13.20
C SER A 274 -5.22 -24.63 -12.05
N TYR A 275 -4.49 -25.70 -12.33
CA TYR A 275 -3.88 -26.56 -11.32
C TYR A 275 -2.46 -26.09 -10.97
N VAL A 276 -2.35 -25.26 -9.94
CA VAL A 276 -1.08 -24.81 -9.36
C VAL A 276 -1.26 -24.83 -7.84
N PRO A 277 -0.30 -25.31 -7.03
CA PRO A 277 -0.43 -25.42 -5.57
C PRO A 277 -0.95 -24.14 -4.91
N LYS A 278 -0.40 -22.99 -5.29
CA LYS A 278 -0.83 -21.68 -4.79
C LYS A 278 -2.29 -21.35 -5.15
N THR A 279 -2.72 -21.67 -6.36
CA THR A 279 -4.13 -21.46 -6.77
C THR A 279 -5.06 -22.44 -6.04
N SER A 280 -4.63 -23.67 -5.75
CA SER A 280 -5.38 -24.62 -4.90
C SER A 280 -5.56 -24.03 -3.49
N ALA A 281 -4.49 -23.56 -2.86
CA ALA A 281 -4.55 -22.99 -1.51
C ALA A 281 -5.45 -21.74 -1.45
N GLN A 282 -5.40 -20.89 -2.48
CA GLN A 282 -6.27 -19.72 -2.59
C GLN A 282 -7.75 -20.08 -2.73
N LEU A 283 -8.03 -21.13 -3.50
CA LEU A 283 -9.39 -21.63 -3.69
C LEU A 283 -9.93 -22.29 -2.42
N GLU A 284 -9.12 -23.07 -1.73
CA GLU A 284 -9.47 -23.69 -0.45
C GLU A 284 -9.86 -22.63 0.59
N GLN A 285 -9.07 -21.56 0.72
CA GLN A 285 -9.40 -20.43 1.59
C GLN A 285 -10.69 -19.71 1.18
N LEU A 286 -10.92 -19.52 -0.12
CA LEU A 286 -12.18 -18.95 -0.63
C LEU A 286 -13.38 -19.82 -0.22
N LEU A 287 -13.30 -21.13 -0.42
CA LEU A 287 -14.39 -22.06 -0.11
C LEU A 287 -14.60 -22.23 1.39
N SER A 288 -13.52 -22.25 2.18
CA SER A 288 -13.59 -22.31 3.64
C SER A 288 -14.30 -21.08 4.22
N ARG A 289 -13.95 -19.88 3.74
CA ARG A 289 -14.49 -18.62 4.27
C ARG A 289 -15.88 -18.31 3.73
N LEU A 290 -16.12 -18.55 2.45
CA LEU A 290 -17.29 -18.05 1.73
C LEU A 290 -18.15 -19.15 1.10
N GLY A 291 -17.73 -20.41 1.10
CA GLY A 291 -18.38 -21.50 0.37
C GLY A 291 -19.86 -21.68 0.70
N ALA A 292 -20.28 -21.50 1.96
CA ALA A 292 -21.69 -21.58 2.36
C ALA A 292 -22.59 -20.53 1.68
N SER A 293 -21.98 -19.43 1.20
CA SER A 293 -22.66 -18.31 0.54
C SER A 293 -22.38 -18.23 -0.96
N LEU A 294 -21.59 -19.16 -1.50
CA LEU A 294 -21.25 -19.24 -2.93
C LEU A 294 -21.98 -20.42 -3.55
N HIS A 295 -22.37 -20.27 -4.81
CA HIS A 295 -22.78 -21.41 -5.62
C HIS A 295 -21.56 -21.96 -6.36
N VAL A 296 -21.24 -23.24 -6.18
CA VAL A 296 -20.00 -23.83 -6.70
C VAL A 296 -20.34 -24.86 -7.77
N ILE A 297 -19.77 -24.67 -8.96
CA ILE A 297 -19.85 -25.58 -10.10
C ILE A 297 -18.44 -26.10 -10.37
N GLN A 298 -18.28 -27.42 -10.26
CA GLN A 298 -16.99 -28.08 -10.46
C GLN A 298 -16.95 -28.78 -11.82
N VAL A 299 -16.00 -28.38 -12.66
CA VAL A 299 -15.66 -29.03 -13.92
C VAL A 299 -14.63 -30.12 -13.65
N SER A 300 -15.05 -31.39 -13.79
CA SER A 300 -14.18 -32.55 -13.57
C SER A 300 -13.13 -32.67 -14.69
N ALA A 301 -11.86 -32.48 -14.36
CA ALA A 301 -10.76 -32.64 -15.31
C ALA A 301 -10.65 -34.08 -15.82
N ALA A 302 -10.96 -35.07 -14.95
CA ALA A 302 -10.96 -36.48 -15.32
C ALA A 302 -12.05 -36.81 -16.34
N ASP A 303 -13.26 -36.29 -16.14
CA ASP A 303 -14.34 -36.46 -17.12
C ASP A 303 -13.99 -35.79 -18.43
N VAL A 304 -13.51 -34.53 -18.38
CA VAL A 304 -13.13 -33.77 -19.58
C VAL A 304 -11.98 -34.42 -20.34
N ALA A 305 -11.03 -35.07 -19.65
CA ALA A 305 -9.91 -35.77 -20.26
C ALA A 305 -10.31 -37.11 -20.90
N SER A 306 -11.39 -37.73 -20.43
CA SER A 306 -11.83 -39.04 -20.93
C SER A 306 -12.23 -39.00 -22.41
N ASP A 307 -12.03 -40.11 -23.14
CA ASP A 307 -12.48 -40.22 -24.54
C ASP A 307 -13.99 -40.09 -24.69
N SER A 308 -14.72 -40.35 -23.60
CA SER A 308 -16.17 -40.26 -23.54
C SER A 308 -16.72 -38.82 -23.49
N TRP A 309 -15.86 -37.82 -23.28
CA TRP A 309 -16.23 -36.40 -23.27
C TRP A 309 -16.27 -35.81 -24.69
N GLN A 310 -17.21 -36.28 -25.50
CA GLN A 310 -17.39 -35.84 -26.90
C GLN A 310 -18.88 -35.80 -27.27
N GLY A 311 -19.20 -35.16 -28.39
CA GLY A 311 -20.56 -35.09 -28.94
C GLY A 311 -21.62 -34.62 -27.93
N GLU A 312 -22.79 -35.27 -27.96
CA GLU A 312 -23.94 -34.92 -27.13
C GLU A 312 -23.65 -34.92 -25.63
N ARG A 313 -22.77 -35.79 -25.12
CA ARG A 313 -22.44 -35.84 -23.69
C ARG A 313 -21.72 -34.57 -23.23
N ARG A 314 -20.76 -34.10 -24.02
CA ARG A 314 -20.05 -32.84 -23.76
C ARG A 314 -21.01 -31.67 -23.82
N GLU A 315 -21.83 -31.61 -24.88
CA GLU A 315 -22.79 -30.52 -25.10
C GLU A 315 -23.82 -30.44 -23.95
N ALA A 316 -24.39 -31.58 -23.55
CA ALA A 316 -25.34 -31.65 -22.44
C ALA A 316 -24.70 -31.25 -21.10
N ALA A 317 -23.47 -31.70 -20.82
CA ALA A 317 -22.78 -31.34 -19.58
C ALA A 317 -22.44 -29.84 -19.51
N VAL A 318 -21.92 -29.26 -20.60
CA VAL A 318 -21.64 -27.83 -20.71
C VAL A 318 -22.92 -27.01 -20.59
N ALA A 319 -23.98 -27.39 -21.30
CA ALA A 319 -25.26 -26.70 -21.25
C ALA A 319 -25.90 -26.77 -19.86
N GLY A 320 -25.82 -27.94 -19.19
CA GLY A 320 -26.31 -28.11 -17.82
C GLY A 320 -25.58 -27.22 -16.82
N MET A 321 -24.24 -27.19 -16.85
CA MET A 321 -23.44 -26.30 -15.99
C MET A 321 -23.68 -24.81 -16.29
N ALA A 322 -23.87 -24.44 -17.56
CA ALA A 322 -24.18 -23.07 -17.93
C ALA A 322 -25.57 -22.64 -17.42
N ALA A 323 -26.58 -23.51 -17.54
CA ALA A 323 -27.93 -23.26 -17.04
C ALA A 323 -27.94 -23.15 -15.50
N GLU A 324 -27.23 -24.03 -14.81
CA GLU A 324 -27.06 -23.97 -13.36
C GLU A 324 -26.40 -22.65 -12.92
N ALA A 325 -25.34 -22.22 -13.62
CA ALA A 325 -24.70 -20.93 -13.37
C ALA A 325 -25.66 -19.75 -13.62
N GLU A 326 -26.42 -19.79 -14.72
CA GLU A 326 -27.43 -18.76 -15.01
C GLU A 326 -28.47 -18.63 -13.90
N ASP A 327 -29.00 -19.75 -13.42
CA ASP A 327 -30.04 -19.76 -12.38
C ASP A 327 -29.52 -19.19 -11.06
N ALA A 328 -28.30 -19.57 -10.67
CA ALA A 328 -27.66 -19.02 -9.48
C ALA A 328 -27.36 -17.52 -9.61
N LEU A 329 -26.81 -17.11 -10.76
CA LEU A 329 -26.57 -15.69 -11.04
C LEU A 329 -27.89 -14.91 -11.03
N ARG A 330 -28.95 -15.39 -11.68
CA ARG A 330 -30.27 -14.72 -11.71
C ARG A 330 -30.90 -14.60 -10.31
N ALA A 331 -30.62 -15.55 -9.43
CA ALA A 331 -31.01 -15.52 -8.02
C ALA A 331 -30.13 -14.62 -7.13
N GLY A 332 -29.14 -13.93 -7.70
CA GLY A 332 -28.24 -13.04 -6.96
C GLY A 332 -27.10 -13.74 -6.22
N ARG A 333 -26.93 -15.04 -6.41
CA ARG A 333 -25.86 -15.81 -5.76
C ARG A 333 -24.58 -15.74 -6.57
N ASP A 334 -23.50 -15.35 -5.91
CA ASP A 334 -22.17 -15.36 -6.52
C ASP A 334 -21.75 -16.79 -6.83
N THR A 335 -21.31 -17.01 -8.06
CA THR A 335 -21.11 -18.35 -8.63
C THR A 335 -19.64 -18.56 -8.95
N VAL A 336 -19.07 -19.66 -8.47
CA VAL A 336 -17.70 -20.10 -8.74
C VAL A 336 -17.74 -21.26 -9.71
N ILE A 337 -17.11 -21.11 -10.87
CA ILE A 337 -16.80 -22.19 -11.80
C ILE A 337 -15.34 -22.55 -11.58
N MET A 338 -15.07 -23.76 -11.11
CA MET A 338 -13.71 -24.25 -10.86
C MET A 338 -13.46 -25.58 -11.54
N THR A 339 -12.20 -25.87 -11.88
CA THR A 339 -11.80 -27.22 -12.27
C THR A 339 -11.54 -28.08 -11.03
N SER A 340 -11.69 -29.40 -11.15
CA SER A 340 -11.30 -30.34 -10.09
C SER A 340 -9.82 -30.17 -9.70
N ARG A 341 -9.50 -30.53 -8.45
CA ARG A 341 -8.14 -30.39 -7.88
C ARG A 341 -7.33 -31.68 -7.94
N GLU A 342 -7.69 -32.59 -8.84
CA GLU A 342 -6.88 -33.76 -9.14
C GLU A 342 -6.07 -33.46 -10.40
N LEU A 343 -4.75 -33.62 -10.33
CA LEU A 343 -3.89 -33.43 -11.48
C LEU A 343 -4.06 -34.61 -12.44
N VAL A 344 -4.59 -34.32 -13.63
CA VAL A 344 -4.69 -35.29 -14.73
C VAL A 344 -3.56 -35.00 -15.72
N THR A 345 -2.55 -35.87 -15.76
CA THR A 345 -1.42 -35.79 -16.70
C THR A 345 -1.53 -36.83 -17.80
N GLY A 346 -1.10 -36.48 -19.01
CA GLY A 346 -0.92 -37.43 -20.11
C GLY A 346 0.37 -38.25 -19.98
N SER A 347 0.66 -39.06 -21.00
CA SER A 347 1.90 -39.86 -21.07
C SER A 347 3.15 -39.02 -21.36
N ASP A 348 2.97 -37.80 -21.85
CA ASP A 348 4.03 -36.87 -22.22
C ASP A 348 3.57 -35.39 -22.08
N ALA A 349 4.47 -34.45 -22.39
CA ALA A 349 4.19 -33.02 -22.30
C ALA A 349 3.09 -32.58 -23.27
N SER A 350 3.02 -33.15 -24.48
CA SER A 350 2.03 -32.81 -25.51
C SER A 350 0.62 -33.23 -25.11
N SER A 351 0.47 -34.46 -24.64
CA SER A 351 -0.80 -35.01 -24.16
C SER A 351 -1.29 -34.32 -22.88
N SER A 352 -0.39 -33.91 -21.99
CA SER A 352 -0.75 -33.10 -20.80
C SER A 352 -1.24 -31.70 -21.19
N LEU A 353 -0.63 -31.10 -22.20
CA LEU A 353 -1.04 -29.84 -22.83
C LEU A 353 -2.43 -29.93 -23.47
N GLU A 354 -2.70 -31.01 -24.21
CA GLU A 354 -3.99 -31.28 -24.84
C GLU A 354 -5.12 -31.40 -23.81
N ILE A 355 -4.87 -32.11 -22.70
CA ILE A 355 -5.82 -32.21 -21.59
C ILE A 355 -6.10 -30.82 -21.01
N GLY A 356 -5.07 -30.02 -20.73
CA GLY A 356 -5.23 -28.65 -20.26
C GLY A 356 -6.04 -27.77 -21.22
N SER A 357 -5.80 -27.92 -22.52
CA SER A 357 -6.55 -27.22 -23.57
C SER A 357 -8.02 -27.62 -23.61
N ARG A 358 -8.34 -28.92 -23.48
CA ARG A 358 -9.72 -29.43 -23.41
C ARG A 358 -10.45 -28.91 -22.18
N VAL A 359 -9.79 -28.89 -21.02
CA VAL A 359 -10.34 -28.33 -19.77
C VAL A 359 -10.63 -26.84 -19.91
N SER A 360 -9.67 -26.06 -20.45
CA SER A 360 -9.88 -24.63 -20.71
C SER A 360 -11.06 -24.39 -21.66
N ALA A 361 -11.15 -25.17 -22.75
CA ALA A 361 -12.25 -25.08 -23.71
C ALA A 361 -13.62 -25.39 -23.07
N ALA A 362 -13.70 -26.37 -22.16
CA ALA A 362 -14.94 -26.66 -21.44
C ALA A 362 -15.35 -25.47 -20.54
N VAL A 363 -14.43 -24.89 -19.79
CA VAL A 363 -14.69 -23.70 -18.95
C VAL A 363 -15.13 -22.52 -19.81
N VAL A 364 -14.46 -22.26 -20.93
CA VAL A 364 -14.82 -21.21 -21.90
C VAL A 364 -16.23 -21.41 -22.44
N ASP A 365 -16.59 -22.64 -22.83
CA ASP A 365 -17.90 -22.92 -23.39
C ASP A 365 -19.02 -22.78 -22.34
N ILE A 366 -18.77 -23.16 -21.08
CA ILE A 366 -19.72 -22.92 -19.98
C ILE A 366 -19.94 -21.42 -19.82
N VAL A 367 -18.87 -20.61 -19.73
CA VAL A 367 -19.00 -19.15 -19.58
C VAL A 367 -19.68 -18.52 -20.80
N ARG A 368 -19.41 -19.02 -22.02
CA ARG A 368 -20.07 -18.60 -23.26
C ARG A 368 -21.57 -18.92 -23.24
N GLY A 369 -21.98 -20.00 -22.56
CA GLY A 369 -23.38 -20.37 -22.38
C GLY A 369 -24.17 -19.43 -21.46
N ILE A 370 -23.52 -18.69 -20.56
CA ILE A 370 -24.19 -17.85 -19.55
C ILE A 370 -24.66 -16.53 -20.15
N SER A 371 -25.95 -16.35 -20.40
CA SER A 371 -26.54 -15.13 -20.96
C SER A 371 -26.84 -14.05 -19.92
N VAL A 372 -26.98 -14.44 -18.65
CA VAL A 372 -27.14 -13.51 -17.53
C VAL A 372 -25.87 -12.70 -17.36
N ARG A 373 -25.96 -11.37 -17.47
CA ARG A 373 -24.84 -10.47 -17.19
C ARG A 373 -24.50 -10.49 -15.69
N PRO A 374 -23.31 -10.97 -15.28
CA PRO A 374 -22.89 -10.94 -13.88
C PRO A 374 -22.65 -9.51 -13.39
N ARG A 375 -22.51 -9.29 -12.07
CA ARG A 375 -22.11 -7.98 -11.52
C ARG A 375 -20.66 -7.62 -11.82
N TYR A 376 -19.80 -8.64 -11.75
CA TYR A 376 -18.38 -8.61 -12.09
C TYR A 376 -17.97 -10.02 -12.52
N ILE A 377 -16.87 -10.13 -13.27
CA ILE A 377 -16.21 -11.41 -13.52
C ILE A 377 -14.81 -11.35 -12.92
N LEU A 378 -14.43 -12.37 -12.16
CA LEU A 378 -13.06 -12.60 -11.71
C LEU A 378 -12.54 -13.89 -12.34
N ALA A 379 -11.47 -13.80 -13.12
CA ALA A 379 -10.79 -14.97 -13.68
C ALA A 379 -9.43 -15.17 -13.00
N LYS A 380 -9.12 -16.40 -12.59
CA LYS A 380 -7.88 -16.76 -11.89
C LYS A 380 -6.98 -17.64 -12.76
N GLY A 381 -5.75 -17.18 -12.94
CA GLY A 381 -4.72 -17.79 -13.79
C GLY A 381 -4.62 -17.07 -15.13
N GLY A 382 -3.40 -16.95 -15.69
CA GLY A 382 -3.16 -16.18 -16.91
C GLY A 382 -3.89 -16.74 -18.12
N ILE A 383 -3.75 -18.04 -18.40
CA ILE A 383 -4.48 -18.70 -19.50
C ILE A 383 -5.98 -18.61 -19.29
N THR A 384 -6.48 -18.97 -18.10
CA THR A 384 -7.92 -18.86 -17.76
C THR A 384 -8.45 -17.45 -18.03
N SER A 385 -7.71 -16.42 -17.58
CA SER A 385 -8.13 -15.03 -17.73
C SER A 385 -8.08 -14.56 -19.17
N SER A 386 -7.09 -15.00 -19.96
CA SER A 386 -7.02 -14.69 -21.39
C SER A 386 -8.15 -15.40 -22.16
N ASP A 387 -8.30 -16.70 -21.96
CA ASP A 387 -9.28 -17.53 -22.68
C ASP A 387 -10.72 -17.10 -22.37
N VAL A 388 -11.04 -16.80 -21.11
CA VAL A 388 -12.36 -16.27 -20.75
C VAL A 388 -12.61 -14.91 -21.41
N ALA A 389 -11.66 -13.98 -21.36
CA ALA A 389 -11.83 -12.66 -21.96
C ALA A 389 -12.00 -12.74 -23.49
N THR A 390 -11.07 -13.41 -24.17
CA THR A 390 -11.00 -13.42 -25.64
C THR A 390 -12.00 -14.39 -26.28
N LYS A 391 -12.12 -15.62 -25.74
CA LYS A 391 -12.90 -16.70 -26.37
C LYS A 391 -14.31 -16.83 -25.82
N ALA A 392 -14.54 -16.55 -24.53
CA ALA A 392 -15.89 -16.62 -23.96
C ALA A 392 -16.63 -15.28 -24.07
N LEU A 393 -15.93 -14.17 -23.82
CA LEU A 393 -16.52 -12.82 -23.81
C LEU A 393 -16.29 -12.03 -25.09
N GLY A 394 -15.43 -12.50 -26.02
CA GLY A 394 -15.18 -11.82 -27.30
C GLY A 394 -14.46 -10.47 -27.16
N VAL A 395 -13.74 -10.27 -26.05
CA VAL A 395 -13.02 -9.01 -25.77
C VAL A 395 -11.88 -8.87 -26.78
N ARG A 396 -11.88 -7.77 -27.53
CA ARG A 396 -10.78 -7.40 -28.44
C ARG A 396 -9.89 -6.31 -27.87
N ARG A 397 -10.48 -5.40 -27.09
CA ARG A 397 -9.78 -4.37 -26.32
C ARG A 397 -10.44 -4.23 -24.96
N ALA A 398 -9.65 -3.82 -23.97
CA ALA A 398 -10.14 -3.46 -22.65
C ALA A 398 -9.32 -2.28 -22.12
N ARG A 399 -9.94 -1.45 -21.28
CA ARG A 399 -9.21 -0.39 -20.56
C ARG A 399 -8.81 -0.90 -19.18
N VAL A 400 -7.57 -0.66 -18.78
CA VAL A 400 -7.13 -0.95 -17.41
C VAL A 400 -7.42 0.27 -16.56
N GLU A 401 -8.49 0.22 -15.76
CA GLU A 401 -8.94 1.36 -14.95
C GLU A 401 -8.28 1.39 -13.57
N GLY A 402 -7.64 0.29 -13.17
CA GLY A 402 -6.95 0.18 -11.89
C GLY A 402 -6.64 -1.27 -11.54
N GLN A 403 -6.69 -1.58 -10.24
CA GLN A 403 -6.40 -2.91 -9.72
C GLN A 403 -7.39 -3.28 -8.61
N ALA A 404 -7.74 -4.57 -8.48
CA ALA A 404 -8.62 -5.06 -7.42
C ALA A 404 -7.85 -5.33 -6.10
N MET A 405 -6.54 -5.55 -6.23
CA MET A 405 -5.51 -5.59 -5.17
C MET A 405 -4.13 -5.39 -5.83
N PRO A 406 -3.04 -5.11 -5.09
CA PRO A 406 -1.70 -4.97 -5.66
C PRO A 406 -1.35 -6.13 -6.61
N GLY A 407 -1.09 -5.80 -7.88
CA GLY A 407 -0.73 -6.78 -8.91
C GLY A 407 -1.90 -7.55 -9.57
N VAL A 408 -3.15 -7.22 -9.24
CA VAL A 408 -4.37 -7.83 -9.83
C VAL A 408 -5.12 -6.77 -10.63
N PRO A 409 -4.89 -6.65 -11.95
CA PRO A 409 -5.50 -5.60 -12.76
C PRO A 409 -7.01 -5.75 -12.91
N LEU A 410 -7.67 -4.61 -13.03
CA LEU A 410 -9.11 -4.48 -13.18
C LEU A 410 -9.42 -3.81 -14.51
N TRP A 411 -10.12 -4.54 -15.37
CA TRP A 411 -10.41 -4.15 -16.74
C TRP A 411 -11.86 -3.69 -16.87
N LEU A 412 -12.07 -2.67 -17.71
CA LEU A 412 -13.37 -2.33 -18.26
C LEU A 412 -13.44 -2.89 -19.68
N LEU A 413 -14.39 -3.80 -19.91
CA LEU A 413 -14.57 -4.44 -21.21
C LEU A 413 -15.19 -3.46 -22.22
N ASP A 414 -14.73 -3.52 -23.47
CA ASP A 414 -15.18 -2.64 -24.55
C ASP A 414 -16.59 -2.96 -25.08
N ASP A 415 -17.12 -2.07 -25.93
CA ASP A 415 -18.44 -2.21 -26.58
C ASP A 415 -18.55 -3.45 -27.50
N ALA A 416 -17.43 -4.01 -27.93
CA ALA A 416 -17.41 -5.19 -28.79
C ALA A 416 -17.51 -6.50 -27.99
N SER A 417 -17.26 -6.45 -26.69
CA SER A 417 -17.39 -7.60 -25.80
C SER A 417 -18.85 -7.99 -25.58
N ARG A 418 -19.07 -9.23 -25.13
CA ARG A 418 -20.39 -9.78 -24.80
C ARG A 418 -21.09 -9.02 -23.66
N PHE A 419 -20.30 -8.49 -22.73
CA PHE A 419 -20.78 -7.69 -21.61
C PHE A 419 -20.03 -6.36 -21.57
N PRO A 420 -20.42 -5.38 -22.40
CA PRO A 420 -19.79 -4.06 -22.41
C PRO A 420 -19.86 -3.39 -21.04
N ASP A 421 -18.80 -2.65 -20.69
CA ASP A 421 -18.65 -1.94 -19.42
C ASP A 421 -18.63 -2.85 -18.17
N LEU A 422 -18.46 -4.17 -18.34
CA LEU A 422 -18.38 -5.09 -17.20
C LEU A 422 -17.00 -4.98 -16.52
N PRO A 423 -16.94 -4.92 -15.17
CA PRO A 423 -15.68 -5.07 -14.45
C PRO A 423 -15.17 -6.51 -14.61
N TYR A 424 -13.96 -6.63 -15.16
CA TYR A 424 -13.27 -7.90 -15.36
C TYR A 424 -11.95 -7.90 -14.57
N ILE A 425 -11.88 -8.71 -13.53
CA ILE A 425 -10.73 -8.84 -12.64
C ILE A 425 -9.84 -9.97 -13.15
N VAL A 426 -8.63 -9.61 -13.59
CA VAL A 426 -7.62 -10.57 -14.03
C VAL A 426 -6.72 -10.89 -12.85
N PHE A 427 -6.91 -12.06 -12.26
CA PHE A 427 -6.15 -12.49 -11.08
C PHE A 427 -4.98 -13.40 -11.51
N PRO A 428 -3.72 -12.93 -11.42
CA PRO A 428 -2.58 -13.73 -11.87
C PRO A 428 -2.34 -14.99 -11.04
N GLY A 429 -1.66 -15.98 -11.62
CA GLY A 429 -1.37 -17.27 -10.99
C GLY A 429 -0.56 -17.16 -9.69
N ASN A 430 0.39 -16.21 -9.66
CA ASN A 430 1.49 -16.11 -8.70
C ASN A 430 1.35 -14.97 -7.67
N VAL A 431 0.31 -14.13 -7.77
CA VAL A 431 0.12 -12.94 -6.92
C VAL A 431 -0.67 -13.27 -5.64
N GLY A 432 -0.31 -12.58 -4.54
CA GLY A 432 -1.04 -12.62 -3.27
C GLY A 432 -0.68 -13.79 -2.33
N SER A 433 -1.28 -13.80 -1.14
CA SER A 433 -1.23 -14.90 -0.17
C SER A 433 -2.34 -15.92 -0.45
N SER A 434 -2.44 -16.98 0.36
CA SER A 434 -3.57 -17.93 0.31
C SER A 434 -4.92 -17.25 0.58
N ALA A 435 -4.97 -16.17 1.35
CA ALA A 435 -6.20 -15.44 1.64
C ALA A 435 -6.67 -14.49 0.52
N SER A 436 -5.76 -14.08 -0.37
CA SER A 436 -5.99 -12.94 -1.29
C SER A 436 -7.17 -13.12 -2.24
N LEU A 437 -7.41 -14.33 -2.76
CA LEU A 437 -8.57 -14.59 -3.61
C LEU A 437 -9.88 -14.39 -2.84
N ALA A 438 -9.94 -14.90 -1.60
CA ALA A 438 -11.10 -14.75 -0.72
C ALA A 438 -11.34 -13.28 -0.35
N ASP A 439 -10.27 -12.50 -0.13
CA ASP A 439 -10.38 -11.07 0.21
C ASP A 439 -10.92 -10.24 -0.96
N VAL A 440 -10.42 -10.47 -2.18
CA VAL A 440 -10.93 -9.78 -3.37
C VAL A 440 -12.39 -10.16 -3.63
N VAL A 441 -12.73 -11.45 -3.54
CA VAL A 441 -14.12 -11.88 -3.70
C VAL A 441 -15.01 -11.26 -2.63
N GLN A 442 -14.64 -11.33 -1.34
CA GLN A 442 -15.42 -10.71 -0.26
C GLN A 442 -15.67 -9.22 -0.50
N ARG A 443 -14.64 -8.48 -0.94
CA ARG A 443 -14.73 -7.05 -1.24
C ARG A 443 -15.65 -6.75 -2.42
N TRP A 444 -15.65 -7.59 -3.45
CA TRP A 444 -16.42 -7.36 -4.68
C TRP A 444 -17.85 -7.90 -4.63
N ARG A 445 -18.19 -8.65 -3.58
CA ARG A 445 -19.55 -9.14 -3.31
C ARG A 445 -20.44 -8.11 -2.60
N THR A 446 -19.86 -7.07 -2.00
CA THR A 446 -20.62 -6.05 -1.27
C THR A 446 -21.48 -5.23 -2.22
N ASP A 447 -22.69 -4.90 -1.76
CA ASP A 447 -23.56 -3.99 -2.49
C ASP A 447 -22.90 -2.60 -2.54
N PRO A 448 -22.68 -2.02 -3.72
CA PRO A 448 -22.15 -0.67 -3.87
C PRO A 448 -22.97 0.44 -3.21
N ILE A 449 -24.26 0.21 -2.95
CA ILE A 449 -25.19 1.22 -2.39
C ILE A 449 -25.41 1.00 -0.89
N THR A 450 -25.21 -0.23 -0.40
CA THR A 450 -25.34 -0.54 1.02
C THR A 450 -23.95 -0.80 1.60
N PRO A 451 -23.32 0.18 2.27
CA PRO A 451 -21.99 -0.03 2.83
C PRO A 451 -22.06 -1.09 3.94
N PRO A 452 -21.19 -2.11 3.96
CA PRO A 452 -20.96 -2.87 5.18
C PRO A 452 -20.39 -1.94 6.27
N PRO A 453 -20.54 -2.25 7.58
CA PRO A 453 -19.75 -1.58 8.60
C PRO A 453 -18.27 -1.81 8.26
N ALA A 454 -17.56 -0.72 7.97
CA ALA A 454 -16.21 -0.78 7.42
C ALA A 454 -15.22 -1.35 8.44
N ALA A 455 -14.59 -2.47 8.08
CA ALA A 455 -13.21 -2.71 8.48
C ALA A 455 -12.33 -2.12 7.36
N PRO A 456 -11.36 -1.25 7.64
CA PRO A 456 -10.60 -0.61 6.57
C PRO A 456 -9.53 -1.54 6.00
N ALA A 457 -9.36 -1.44 4.69
CA ALA A 457 -8.18 -1.94 4.01
C ALA A 457 -6.96 -1.06 4.36
N PRO A 458 -5.74 -1.61 4.40
CA PRO A 458 -4.53 -0.81 4.59
C PRO A 458 -4.38 0.21 3.46
N ALA A 459 -4.12 1.46 3.82
CA ALA A 459 -3.84 2.56 2.92
C ALA A 459 -2.72 2.24 1.90
N PRO A 460 -2.84 2.66 0.62
CA PRO A 460 -1.73 2.63 -0.32
C PRO A 460 -0.72 3.73 0.04
N LEU A 461 0.56 3.35 0.19
CA LEU A 461 1.66 4.30 0.28
C LEU A 461 1.86 5.01 -1.07
N GLY A 462 1.53 6.31 -1.12
CA GLY A 462 2.15 7.27 -2.03
C GLY A 462 1.34 7.69 -3.25
N ALA A 463 0.28 8.47 -3.05
CA ALA A 463 -0.04 9.56 -3.96
C ALA A 463 0.55 10.84 -3.36
N LEU A 464 1.71 11.27 -3.85
CA LEU A 464 2.16 12.65 -3.63
C LEU A 464 1.26 13.56 -4.49
N SER A 465 0.06 13.80 -3.97
CA SER A 465 -0.64 15.05 -4.22
C SER A 465 0.34 16.17 -3.89
N THR A 466 0.33 17.26 -4.68
CA THR A 466 1.06 18.50 -4.37
C THR A 466 1.11 18.71 -2.85
N PRO A 467 2.30 18.85 -2.22
CA PRO A 467 2.43 18.71 -0.77
C PRO A 467 1.47 19.66 -0.09
N THR A 468 0.38 19.11 0.45
CA THR A 468 -0.47 19.84 1.38
C THR A 468 0.41 20.08 2.59
N PRO A 469 0.59 21.33 3.04
CA PRO A 469 1.40 21.60 4.22
C PRO A 469 0.83 20.78 5.39
N LEU A 470 1.72 20.20 6.20
CA LEU A 470 1.32 19.50 7.41
C LEU A 470 0.45 20.43 8.26
N LEU A 471 -0.70 19.93 8.72
CA LEU A 471 -1.53 20.66 9.67
C LEU A 471 -0.76 20.81 10.99
N SER A 472 -0.94 21.95 11.65
CA SER A 472 -0.36 22.18 12.96
C SER A 472 -1.21 21.49 14.04
N THR A 473 -0.61 21.19 15.19
CA THR A 473 -1.36 20.72 16.36
C THR A 473 -2.49 21.68 16.75
N LEU A 474 -2.29 22.99 16.56
CA LEU A 474 -3.31 23.99 16.86
C LEU A 474 -4.52 23.89 15.92
N ASP A 475 -4.33 23.55 14.65
CA ASP A 475 -5.44 23.35 13.71
C ASP A 475 -6.34 22.19 14.16
N LEU A 476 -5.72 21.07 14.58
CA LEU A 476 -6.46 19.92 15.11
C LEU A 476 -7.17 20.25 16.42
N VAL A 477 -6.51 20.99 17.31
CA VAL A 477 -7.07 21.40 18.60
C VAL A 477 -8.22 22.40 18.45
N ARG A 478 -8.15 23.32 17.48
CA ARG A 478 -9.24 24.25 17.16
C ARG A 478 -10.46 23.53 16.61
N ALA A 479 -10.26 22.59 15.67
CA ALA A 479 -11.34 21.75 15.17
C ALA A 479 -11.99 20.93 16.31
N ALA A 480 -11.18 20.40 17.22
CA ALA A 480 -11.66 19.73 18.43
C ALA A 480 -12.45 20.66 19.36
N ALA A 481 -12.02 21.91 19.49
CA ALA A 481 -12.73 22.92 20.26
C ALA A 481 -14.11 23.25 19.70
N GLU A 482 -14.20 23.41 18.38
CA GLU A 482 -15.46 23.65 17.66
C GLU A 482 -16.38 22.41 17.70
N GLY A 483 -15.81 21.21 17.58
CA GLY A 483 -16.54 19.94 17.57
C GLY A 483 -16.88 19.37 18.95
N GLY A 484 -16.39 19.98 20.03
CA GLY A 484 -16.63 19.54 21.40
C GLY A 484 -15.98 18.19 21.77
N TYR A 485 -14.81 17.89 21.21
CA TYR A 485 -14.03 16.68 21.50
C TYR A 485 -12.57 17.03 21.87
N ALA A 486 -11.72 16.03 22.12
CA ALA A 486 -10.29 16.21 22.31
C ALA A 486 -9.46 15.31 21.38
N VAL A 487 -8.27 15.76 21.00
CA VAL A 487 -7.35 15.01 20.14
C VAL A 487 -6.33 14.26 21.00
N GLY A 488 -6.07 13.00 20.66
CA GLY A 488 -5.00 12.22 21.29
C GLY A 488 -3.63 12.55 20.71
N ALA A 489 -2.66 12.84 21.58
CA ALA A 489 -1.25 12.95 21.25
C ALA A 489 -0.49 11.77 21.83
N PHE A 490 0.14 10.97 20.96
CA PHE A 490 0.70 9.68 21.32
C PHE A 490 2.21 9.69 21.15
N ASN A 491 2.95 9.40 22.22
CA ASN A 491 4.39 9.31 22.14
C ASN A 491 4.82 8.09 21.31
N VAL A 492 5.68 8.32 20.31
CA VAL A 492 6.24 7.27 19.46
C VAL A 492 7.76 7.19 19.60
N TYR A 493 8.29 5.97 19.60
CA TYR A 493 9.71 5.69 19.85
C TYR A 493 10.40 4.96 18.68
N ASN A 494 9.61 4.39 17.77
CA ASN A 494 10.03 3.54 16.67
C ASN A 494 8.96 3.53 15.56
N LEU A 495 9.22 2.82 14.46
CA LEU A 495 8.32 2.75 13.31
C LEU A 495 7.00 2.05 13.64
N GLU A 496 7.02 1.04 14.51
CA GLU A 496 5.87 0.30 14.98
C GLU A 496 4.88 1.24 15.70
N GLY A 497 5.38 2.12 16.57
CA GLY A 497 4.56 3.13 17.24
C GLY A 497 3.96 4.14 16.25
N VAL A 498 4.75 4.59 15.27
CA VAL A 498 4.26 5.49 14.21
C VAL A 498 3.11 4.84 13.43
N ARG A 499 3.31 3.59 12.98
CA ARG A 499 2.29 2.83 12.23
C ARG A 499 1.05 2.55 13.07
N ALA A 500 1.22 2.16 14.33
CA ALA A 500 0.12 1.89 15.25
C ALA A 500 -0.79 3.12 15.43
N VAL A 501 -0.20 4.31 15.61
CA VAL A 501 -0.97 5.54 15.77
C VAL A 501 -1.71 5.92 14.49
N VAL A 502 -1.01 5.92 13.34
CA VAL A 502 -1.62 6.30 12.06
C VAL A 502 -2.72 5.34 11.65
N ARG A 503 -2.51 4.02 11.80
CA ARG A 503 -3.53 3.01 11.48
C ARG A 503 -4.77 3.13 12.35
N ALA A 504 -4.58 3.25 13.67
CA ALA A 504 -5.71 3.44 14.58
C ALA A 504 -6.49 4.73 14.26
N ALA A 505 -5.78 5.80 13.89
CA ALA A 505 -6.40 7.06 13.50
C ALA A 505 -7.20 6.95 12.18
N GLU A 506 -6.64 6.29 11.17
CA GLU A 506 -7.32 6.04 9.89
C GLU A 506 -8.55 5.13 10.08
N GLU A 507 -8.40 4.08 10.89
CA GLU A 507 -9.48 3.15 11.24
C GLU A 507 -10.65 3.83 11.92
N GLU A 508 -10.36 4.67 12.91
CA GLU A 508 -11.38 5.40 13.64
C GLU A 508 -11.86 6.65 12.91
N ARG A 509 -11.31 6.95 11.73
CA ARG A 509 -11.53 8.21 11.02
C ARG A 509 -11.40 9.39 11.99
N SER A 510 -10.26 9.47 12.66
CA SER A 510 -9.99 10.41 13.74
C SER A 510 -8.73 11.23 13.44
N PRO A 511 -8.69 12.52 13.81
CA PRO A 511 -7.42 13.24 13.90
C PRO A 511 -6.57 12.65 15.03
N ALA A 512 -5.25 12.70 14.87
CA ALA A 512 -4.29 12.29 15.90
C ALA A 512 -2.97 13.07 15.79
N ILE A 513 -2.19 13.07 16.87
CA ILE A 513 -0.88 13.74 16.92
C ILE A 513 0.21 12.70 17.18
N LEU A 514 1.21 12.65 16.29
CA LEU A 514 2.44 11.91 16.50
C LEU A 514 3.38 12.76 17.37
N GLN A 515 3.64 12.29 18.58
CA GLN A 515 4.40 13.03 19.58
C GLN A 515 5.79 12.43 19.79
N LEU A 516 6.84 13.25 19.73
CA LEU A 516 8.23 12.80 19.83
C LEU A 516 8.88 13.41 21.07
N HIS A 517 9.35 12.54 21.97
CA HIS A 517 10.11 12.95 23.15
C HIS A 517 11.61 13.11 22.80
N PRO A 518 12.38 14.02 23.43
CA PRO A 518 13.81 14.19 23.19
C PRO A 518 14.62 12.91 23.29
N SER A 519 14.24 11.97 24.17
CA SER A 519 14.90 10.66 24.26
C SER A 519 14.65 9.78 23.03
N ALA A 520 13.44 9.83 22.45
CA ALA A 520 13.12 9.13 21.20
C ALA A 520 13.94 9.70 20.04
N ILE A 521 14.06 11.03 19.96
CA ILE A 521 14.89 11.70 18.94
C ILE A 521 16.38 11.37 19.14
N ARG A 522 16.89 11.32 20.37
CA ARG A 522 18.28 10.91 20.62
C ARG A 522 18.56 9.48 20.17
N HIS A 523 17.56 8.59 20.29
CA HIS A 523 17.71 7.19 19.90
C HIS A 523 17.50 6.96 18.40
N GLY A 524 16.38 7.43 17.84
CA GLY A 524 15.99 7.21 16.45
C GLY A 524 16.54 8.23 15.45
N GLY A 525 17.07 9.35 15.93
CA GLY A 525 17.64 10.42 15.11
C GLY A 525 16.65 11.02 14.12
N ASP A 526 17.20 11.64 13.08
CA ASP A 526 16.44 12.30 12.01
C ASP A 526 15.59 11.31 11.20
N ALA A 527 16.00 10.04 11.15
CA ALA A 527 15.26 8.97 10.48
C ALA A 527 13.88 8.73 11.11
N LEU A 528 13.78 8.77 12.44
CA LEU A 528 12.49 8.64 13.12
C LEU A 528 11.57 9.83 12.83
N ILE A 529 12.12 11.05 12.79
CA ILE A 529 11.37 12.26 12.46
C ILE A 529 10.88 12.21 11.00
N ALA A 530 11.75 11.77 10.08
CA ALA A 530 11.40 11.57 8.67
C ALA A 530 10.30 10.51 8.51
N ALA A 531 10.37 9.40 9.26
CA ALA A 531 9.33 8.38 9.26
C ALA A 531 7.98 8.92 9.75
N CYS A 532 7.97 9.70 10.84
CA CYS A 532 6.75 10.36 11.33
C CYS A 532 6.19 11.34 10.29
N THR A 533 7.05 12.15 9.68
CA THR A 533 6.69 13.15 8.66
C THR A 533 6.08 12.48 7.44
N ALA A 534 6.73 11.43 6.92
CA ALA A 534 6.25 10.68 5.77
C ALA A 534 4.92 9.99 6.08
N ALA A 535 4.77 9.40 7.27
CA ALA A 535 3.53 8.76 7.68
C ALA A 535 2.38 9.76 7.83
N ALA A 536 2.64 10.95 8.40
CA ALA A 536 1.63 12.01 8.52
C ALA A 536 1.19 12.56 7.16
N LEU A 537 2.13 12.77 6.23
CA LEU A 537 1.83 13.24 4.87
C LEU A 537 1.07 12.20 4.03
N ALA A 538 1.30 10.90 4.29
CA ALA A 538 0.63 9.80 3.60
C ALA A 538 -0.72 9.42 4.24
N ALA A 539 -1.03 9.93 5.43
CA ALA A 539 -2.25 9.57 6.15
C ALA A 539 -3.50 10.14 5.46
N HIS A 540 -4.59 9.37 5.52
CA HIS A 540 -5.89 9.73 4.94
C HIS A 540 -6.76 10.54 5.92
N VAL A 541 -6.24 10.79 7.12
CA VAL A 541 -6.84 11.57 8.19
C VAL A 541 -5.84 12.65 8.66
N PRO A 542 -6.30 13.74 9.29
CA PRO A 542 -5.41 14.78 9.80
C PRO A 542 -4.44 14.26 10.87
N ILE A 543 -3.15 14.22 10.53
CA ILE A 543 -2.07 13.87 11.46
C ILE A 543 -1.11 15.05 11.60
N ALA A 544 -0.84 15.48 12.84
CA ALA A 544 0.15 16.51 13.14
C ALA A 544 1.38 15.91 13.85
N LEU A 545 2.52 16.59 13.75
CA LEU A 545 3.74 16.27 14.50
C LEU A 545 3.93 17.27 15.65
N HIS A 546 4.30 16.76 16.82
CA HIS A 546 4.54 17.58 18.02
C HIS A 546 5.82 17.15 18.74
N LEU A 547 6.70 18.11 19.06
CA LEU A 547 7.87 17.88 19.90
C LEU A 547 7.47 18.02 21.37
N ASP A 548 7.58 16.95 22.13
CA ASP A 548 7.15 16.87 23.53
C ASP A 548 8.27 17.23 24.49
N HIS A 549 7.95 17.79 25.66
CA HIS A 549 8.89 17.98 26.77
C HIS A 549 10.28 18.55 26.38
N ALA A 550 10.32 19.57 25.52
CA ALA A 550 11.60 20.14 25.10
C ALA A 550 12.14 21.12 26.14
N THR A 551 13.24 20.74 26.80
CA THR A 551 13.95 21.55 27.80
C THR A 551 15.21 22.22 27.25
N ASP A 552 15.71 21.76 26.09
CA ASP A 552 16.93 22.23 25.43
C ASP A 552 16.61 23.13 24.24
N LEU A 553 16.97 24.41 24.34
CA LEU A 553 16.84 25.40 23.27
C LEU A 553 17.57 24.98 21.99
N THR A 554 18.71 24.31 22.09
CA THR A 554 19.50 23.86 20.94
C THR A 554 18.74 22.81 20.12
N LEU A 555 18.06 21.90 20.83
CA LEU A 555 17.21 20.89 20.19
C LEU A 555 16.01 21.55 19.50
N ILE A 556 15.34 22.50 20.17
CA ILE A 556 14.21 23.24 19.61
C ILE A 556 14.64 23.97 18.33
N GLU A 557 15.76 24.71 18.39
CA GLU A 557 16.32 25.42 17.24
C GLU A 557 16.60 24.48 16.08
N ARG A 558 17.27 23.34 16.35
CA ARG A 558 17.56 22.34 15.33
C ARG A 558 16.30 21.78 14.69
N CYS A 559 15.34 21.37 15.49
CA CYS A 559 14.08 20.75 15.03
C CYS A 559 13.24 21.71 14.19
N VAL A 560 13.22 22.99 14.55
CA VAL A 560 12.44 24.02 13.85
C VAL A 560 13.18 24.55 12.62
N HIS A 561 14.50 24.77 12.70
CA HIS A 561 15.32 25.20 11.56
C HIS A 561 15.27 24.19 10.40
N GLN A 562 15.14 22.90 10.71
CA GLN A 562 14.99 21.85 9.70
C GLN A 562 13.57 21.73 9.14
N GLY A 563 12.60 22.47 9.68
CA GLY A 563 11.20 22.49 9.22
C GLY A 563 10.41 21.23 9.57
N TRP A 564 10.87 20.45 10.54
CA TRP A 564 10.24 19.16 10.89
C TRP A 564 9.04 19.31 11.82
N PHE A 565 9.07 20.31 12.69
CA PHE A 565 8.03 20.52 13.70
C PHE A 565 7.37 21.88 13.53
N HIS A 566 6.04 21.84 13.45
CA HIS A 566 5.18 23.03 13.44
C HIS A 566 4.48 23.22 14.80
N SER A 567 4.78 22.37 15.78
CA SER A 567 4.30 22.44 17.14
C SER A 567 5.31 21.83 18.10
N ILE A 568 5.61 22.54 19.19
CA ILE A 568 6.58 22.15 20.20
C ILE A 568 6.05 22.46 21.60
N MET A 569 6.46 21.68 22.58
CA MET A 569 6.25 21.94 23.99
C MET A 569 7.54 22.49 24.62
N ALA A 570 7.49 23.74 25.07
CA ALA A 570 8.52 24.35 25.90
C ALA A 570 8.29 23.93 27.35
N ASP A 571 9.09 22.98 27.81
CA ASP A 571 8.93 22.42 29.16
C ASP A 571 9.86 23.11 30.16
N GLY A 572 9.32 24.11 30.85
CA GLY A 572 9.95 24.77 32.00
C GLY A 572 9.31 24.38 33.33
N SER A 573 8.53 23.31 33.40
CA SER A 573 7.70 22.93 34.57
C SER A 573 8.51 22.72 35.86
N HIS A 574 9.76 22.28 35.73
CA HIS A 574 10.71 22.07 36.81
C HIS A 574 11.35 23.37 37.34
N LEU A 575 11.14 24.50 36.66
CA LEU A 575 11.70 25.80 37.04
C LEU A 575 10.71 26.61 37.88
N PRO A 576 11.19 27.52 38.75
CA PRO A 576 10.33 28.55 39.34
C PRO A 576 9.57 29.32 38.25
N LEU A 577 8.35 29.79 38.55
CA LEU A 577 7.46 30.41 37.55
C LEU A 577 8.15 31.52 36.73
N ALA A 578 8.92 32.40 37.37
CA ALA A 578 9.63 33.49 36.70
C ALA A 578 10.66 32.97 35.67
N ASP A 579 11.36 31.89 36.00
CA ASP A 579 12.36 31.27 35.13
C ASP A 579 11.70 30.46 34.01
N ASN A 580 10.55 29.82 34.27
CA ASN A 580 9.73 29.16 33.25
C ASN A 580 9.19 30.18 32.23
N ILE A 581 8.67 31.31 32.69
CA ILE A 581 8.27 32.43 31.82
C ILE A 581 9.46 32.89 30.97
N ALA A 582 10.61 33.15 31.60
CA ALA A 582 11.80 33.60 30.88
C ALA A 582 12.30 32.55 29.86
N PHE A 583 12.25 31.26 30.18
CA PHE A 583 12.58 30.18 29.27
C PHE A 583 11.63 30.13 28.07
N THR A 584 10.33 30.17 28.31
CA THR A 584 9.30 30.11 27.27
C THR A 584 9.34 31.36 26.38
N GLN A 585 9.64 32.54 26.94
CA GLN A 585 9.89 33.77 26.17
C GLN A 585 11.12 33.66 25.26
N ARG A 586 12.22 33.04 25.74
CA ARG A 586 13.39 32.77 24.89
C ARG A 586 13.02 31.84 23.74
N VAL A 587 12.29 30.76 24.02
CA VAL A 587 11.78 29.84 22.98
C VAL A 587 10.92 30.61 21.97
N ALA A 588 9.93 31.38 22.42
CA ALA A 588 9.07 32.18 21.54
C ALA A 588 9.87 33.17 20.66
N THR A 589 10.87 33.84 21.25
CA THR A 589 11.76 34.78 20.52
C THR A 589 12.58 34.05 19.46
N THR A 590 13.17 32.91 19.83
CA THR A 590 13.93 32.05 18.91
C THR A 590 13.06 31.59 17.74
N LEU A 591 11.84 31.12 18.01
CA LEU A 591 10.89 30.68 16.98
C LEU A 591 10.48 31.84 16.05
N ALA A 592 10.23 33.02 16.60
CA ALA A 592 9.92 34.22 15.81
C ALA A 592 11.08 34.62 14.89
N HIS A 593 12.33 34.54 15.37
CA HIS A 593 13.50 34.82 14.55
C HIS A 593 13.72 33.79 13.43
N LEU A 594 13.49 32.50 13.70
CA LEU A 594 13.65 31.43 12.71
C LEU A 594 12.58 31.49 11.62
N THR A 595 11.34 31.80 11.98
CA THR A 595 10.23 31.97 11.02
C THR A 595 10.37 33.24 10.18
N ALA A 596 10.92 34.33 10.72
CA ALA A 596 11.21 35.57 9.99
C ALA A 596 12.45 35.49 9.07
N ARG A 597 13.35 34.53 9.28
CA ARG A 597 14.58 34.32 8.50
C ARG A 597 14.45 33.29 7.36
N ALA A 598 13.27 32.75 7.10
CA ALA A 598 13.06 31.87 5.96
C ALA A 598 13.39 32.65 4.65
N PRO A 599 14.48 32.30 3.93
CA PRO A 599 14.88 33.06 2.75
C PRO A 599 13.87 32.85 1.61
N GLU A 600 13.64 33.88 0.79
CA GLU A 600 13.25 33.65 -0.61
C GLU A 600 14.24 32.64 -1.21
N ALA A 601 13.70 31.62 -1.88
CA ALA A 601 14.44 30.46 -2.36
C ALA A 601 15.74 30.88 -3.09
N PRO A 602 16.91 30.31 -2.75
CA PRO A 602 18.14 30.65 -3.46
C PRO A 602 18.09 30.11 -4.89
N ALA A 603 18.42 30.96 -5.84
CA ALA A 603 18.72 30.57 -7.21
C ALA A 603 19.87 29.55 -7.22
N ALA A 604 19.60 28.39 -7.84
CA ALA A 604 20.52 27.37 -8.33
C ALA A 604 21.99 27.44 -7.85
N ALA A 605 22.36 26.57 -6.90
CA ALA A 605 23.71 26.04 -6.80
C ALA A 605 23.69 24.61 -6.23
N THR A 606 24.44 23.75 -6.90
CA THR A 606 24.69 22.31 -6.69
C THR A 606 24.78 21.84 -5.23
N ALA A 607 23.80 21.03 -4.79
CA ALA A 607 23.94 20.09 -3.66
C ALA A 607 22.86 18.98 -3.71
N ASP A 608 23.25 17.81 -3.21
CA ASP A 608 22.55 16.53 -3.04
C ASP A 608 21.01 16.50 -2.95
N ALA A 609 20.39 15.62 -3.75
CA ALA A 609 18.95 15.38 -3.85
C ALA A 609 18.31 14.74 -2.60
N SER A 610 19.10 14.18 -1.67
CA SER A 610 18.60 13.70 -0.37
C SER A 610 18.06 14.85 0.52
N SER A 611 18.57 16.07 0.31
CA SER A 611 18.19 17.26 1.08
C SER A 611 16.96 18.00 0.53
N ALA A 612 16.57 17.74 -0.72
CA ALA A 612 15.48 18.43 -1.40
C ALA A 612 14.09 17.91 -0.99
N ALA A 613 13.97 16.61 -0.66
CA ALA A 613 12.72 16.04 -0.15
C ALA A 613 12.38 16.54 1.27
N ALA A 614 13.41 16.81 2.09
CA ALA A 614 13.24 17.49 3.38
C ALA A 614 12.93 19.00 3.23
N ALA A 615 13.06 19.58 2.03
CA ALA A 615 12.78 20.98 1.77
C ALA A 615 11.38 21.25 1.21
N ALA A 616 10.68 20.23 0.70
CA ALA A 616 9.39 20.38 0.02
C ALA A 616 8.19 20.70 0.96
N GLY A 617 8.37 20.66 2.29
CA GLY A 617 7.38 21.05 3.29
C GLY A 617 7.52 22.48 3.84
N ARG A 618 8.44 23.29 3.30
CA ARG A 618 8.80 24.61 3.86
C ARG A 618 7.79 25.71 3.49
N GLY A 619 6.60 25.64 4.07
CA GLY A 619 5.81 26.85 4.31
C GLY A 619 6.40 27.58 5.51
N ALA A 620 6.67 28.89 5.38
CA ALA A 620 6.98 29.73 6.52
C ALA A 620 5.74 29.85 7.43
N GLY A 621 5.53 28.83 8.28
CA GLY A 621 4.38 28.72 9.18
C GLY A 621 4.76 29.08 10.62
N VAL A 622 3.81 29.64 11.35
CA VAL A 622 3.92 29.91 12.78
C VAL A 622 4.09 28.59 13.53
N VAL A 623 5.13 28.46 14.36
CA VAL A 623 5.30 27.30 15.23
C VAL A 623 4.42 27.46 16.46
N VAL A 624 3.55 26.48 16.70
CA VAL A 624 2.64 26.44 17.86
C VAL A 624 3.46 26.13 19.12
N ILE A 625 3.31 26.97 20.14
CA ILE A 625 3.96 26.76 21.45
C ILE A 625 2.94 26.18 22.43
N GLU A 626 3.24 24.97 22.90
CA GLU A 626 2.70 24.41 24.12
C GLU A 626 3.64 24.74 25.28
N ALA A 627 3.08 25.09 26.44
CA ALA A 627 3.85 25.31 27.65
C ALA A 627 3.17 24.62 28.84
N GLU A 628 3.96 24.25 29.84
CA GLU A 628 3.47 23.62 31.06
C GLU A 628 3.63 24.55 32.27
N VAL A 629 2.55 24.66 33.06
CA VAL A 629 2.56 25.41 34.32
C VAL A 629 2.08 24.49 35.44
N GLY A 630 2.86 24.39 36.51
CA GLY A 630 2.72 23.35 37.54
C GLY A 630 3.66 22.18 37.25
N GLN A 631 3.75 21.23 38.19
CA GLN A 631 4.60 20.06 38.05
C GLN A 631 3.73 18.81 38.15
N ILE A 632 3.81 17.90 37.17
CA ILE A 632 3.07 16.65 37.22
C ILE A 632 3.82 15.63 38.10
N ALA A 633 3.11 14.94 38.99
CA ALA A 633 3.71 13.89 39.83
C ALA A 633 3.95 12.59 39.02
N GLY A 634 5.12 11.96 39.20
CA GLY A 634 5.54 10.74 38.48
C GLY A 634 5.66 9.48 39.37
N VAL A 635 5.64 8.29 38.74
CA VAL A 635 5.75 6.97 39.41
C VAL A 635 7.16 6.67 39.93
N GLU A 636 8.15 7.50 39.65
CA GLU A 636 9.52 7.30 40.14
C GLU A 636 9.72 7.81 41.58
N ASP A 637 8.79 8.60 42.13
CA ASP A 637 9.09 9.42 43.31
C ASP A 637 8.41 9.00 44.63
N GLY A 638 7.45 8.06 44.63
CA GLY A 638 6.91 7.47 45.88
C GLY A 638 6.28 8.47 46.88
N GLU A 639 5.62 9.53 46.40
CA GLU A 639 5.23 10.71 47.17
C GLU A 639 3.83 10.67 47.85
N THR A 640 3.63 11.55 48.83
CA THR A 640 2.44 11.72 49.70
C THR A 640 1.36 12.65 49.11
N VAL A 641 0.14 12.66 49.71
CA VAL A 641 -1.01 13.46 49.23
C VAL A 641 -0.77 14.97 49.37
N GLU A 642 -0.04 15.39 50.39
CA GLU A 642 0.33 16.77 50.65
C GLU A 642 1.33 17.32 49.61
N GLU A 643 2.23 16.47 49.09
CA GLU A 643 3.20 16.83 48.05
C GLU A 643 2.53 17.02 46.67
N ILE A 644 1.42 16.31 46.40
CA ILE A 644 0.63 16.46 45.18
C ILE A 644 -0.18 17.76 45.19
N ALA A 645 -0.71 18.18 46.35
CA ALA A 645 -1.47 19.43 46.48
C ALA A 645 -0.59 20.68 46.23
N GLY A 646 0.70 20.63 46.60
CA GLY A 646 1.68 21.70 46.35
C GLY A 646 2.09 21.84 44.87
N ARG A 647 1.70 20.89 44.02
CA ARG A 647 2.06 20.80 42.60
C ARG A 647 0.95 21.20 41.63
N LEU A 648 -0.26 21.47 42.14
CA LEU A 648 -1.40 21.91 41.34
C LEU A 648 -1.15 23.29 40.70
N THR A 649 -1.52 23.43 39.43
CA THR A 649 -1.48 24.70 38.71
C THR A 649 -2.41 25.70 39.37
N GLN A 650 -1.86 26.83 39.84
CA GLN A 650 -2.67 27.91 40.40
C GLN A 650 -3.24 28.78 39.27
N VAL A 651 -4.50 29.22 39.40
CA VAL A 651 -5.20 30.02 38.38
C VAL A 651 -4.46 31.33 38.10
N GLU A 652 -3.98 31.99 39.15
CA GLU A 652 -3.24 33.25 39.07
C GLU A 652 -1.88 33.08 38.39
N GLN A 653 -1.23 31.92 38.59
CA GLN A 653 0.03 31.60 37.93
C GLN A 653 -0.17 31.37 36.44
N ALA A 654 -1.20 30.61 36.05
CA ALA A 654 -1.55 30.39 34.65
C ALA A 654 -1.91 31.71 33.94
N GLU A 655 -2.69 32.57 34.60
CA GLU A 655 -3.05 33.90 34.09
C GLU A 655 -1.82 34.78 33.87
N SER A 656 -0.94 34.87 34.89
CA SER A 656 0.31 35.64 34.81
C SER A 656 1.24 35.10 33.72
N PHE A 657 1.30 33.78 33.55
CA PHE A 657 2.12 33.12 32.54
C PHE A 657 1.67 33.47 31.12
N LEU A 658 0.37 33.31 30.81
CA LEU A 658 -0.17 33.61 29.48
C LEU A 658 -0.13 35.11 29.16
N GLN A 659 -0.32 35.97 30.16
CA GLN A 659 -0.12 37.42 29.98
C GLN A 659 1.34 37.77 29.64
N SER A 660 2.30 37.06 30.24
CA SER A 660 3.73 37.28 30.02
C SER A 660 4.24 36.66 28.72
N VAL A 661 3.56 35.62 28.22
CA VAL A 661 3.95 34.87 27.01
C VAL A 661 2.74 34.62 26.11
N PRO A 662 2.19 35.66 25.46
CA PRO A 662 0.96 35.56 24.67
C PRO A 662 1.09 34.69 23.41
N GLN A 663 2.30 34.24 23.07
CA GLN A 663 2.55 33.31 21.96
C GLN A 663 2.17 31.85 22.29
N VAL A 664 1.95 31.53 23.57
CA VAL A 664 1.53 30.20 24.01
C VAL A 664 0.08 29.96 23.56
N SER A 665 -0.12 28.91 22.76
CA SER A 665 -1.44 28.54 22.22
C SER A 665 -2.03 27.32 22.91
N LEU A 666 -1.20 26.51 23.57
CA LEU A 666 -1.59 25.31 24.28
C LEU A 666 -1.00 25.36 25.70
N LEU A 667 -1.81 25.11 26.72
CA LEU A 667 -1.35 25.14 28.12
C LEU A 667 -1.60 23.77 28.76
N ALA A 668 -0.51 23.07 29.07
CA ALA A 668 -0.51 21.88 29.89
C ALA A 668 -0.62 22.25 31.38
N VAL A 669 -1.50 21.56 32.09
CA VAL A 669 -1.83 21.86 33.49
C VAL A 669 -1.77 20.62 34.37
N CYS A 670 -1.48 20.84 35.65
CA CYS A 670 -1.54 19.86 36.72
C CYS A 670 -2.76 20.15 37.60
N VAL A 671 -3.79 19.32 37.49
CA VAL A 671 -5.03 19.38 38.29
C VAL A 671 -5.21 18.12 39.16
N GLY A 672 -4.12 17.41 39.44
CA GLY A 672 -4.09 16.12 40.12
C GLY A 672 -3.75 14.94 39.20
N ASN A 673 -3.61 15.21 37.89
CA ASN A 673 -3.14 14.24 36.91
C ASN A 673 -1.69 13.81 37.19
N ARG A 674 -1.35 12.58 36.78
CA ARG A 674 -0.03 11.99 37.02
C ARG A 674 0.51 11.23 35.82
N HIS A 675 1.83 11.11 35.73
CA HIS A 675 2.44 10.19 34.79
C HIS A 675 2.36 8.76 35.33
N GLY A 676 1.88 7.83 34.52
CA GLY A 676 1.77 6.42 34.88
C GLY A 676 0.46 6.03 35.60
N PRO A 677 0.36 4.79 36.09
CA PRO A 677 -0.88 4.26 36.64
C PRO A 677 -1.30 4.95 37.94
N TYR A 678 -2.62 5.10 38.11
CA TYR A 678 -3.22 5.57 39.36
C TYR A 678 -3.28 4.42 40.39
N PRO A 679 -2.96 4.67 41.67
CA PRO A 679 -3.06 3.63 42.71
C PRO A 679 -4.51 3.17 42.87
N PRO A 680 -4.77 1.90 43.23
CA PRO A 680 -6.12 1.41 43.47
C PRO A 680 -6.91 2.22 44.51
N SER A 681 -6.22 2.77 45.52
CA SER A 681 -6.83 3.62 46.54
C SER A 681 -7.38 4.93 45.97
N VAL A 682 -6.73 5.51 44.96
CA VAL A 682 -7.16 6.74 44.28
C VAL A 682 -8.27 6.43 43.27
N LEU A 683 -8.20 5.29 42.58
CA LEU A 683 -9.26 4.82 41.69
C LEU A 683 -10.56 4.45 42.42
N ALA A 684 -10.49 4.12 43.71
CA ALA A 684 -11.66 3.85 44.54
C ALA A 684 -12.50 5.10 44.84
N THR A 685 -11.95 6.30 44.63
CA THR A 685 -12.65 7.59 44.76
C THR A 685 -12.54 8.42 43.47
N PRO A 686 -13.19 7.99 42.37
CA PRO A 686 -13.01 8.60 41.04
C PRO A 686 -13.22 10.11 40.99
N ASP A 687 -14.20 10.61 41.75
CA ASP A 687 -14.58 12.03 41.77
C ASP A 687 -13.53 12.94 42.43
N SER A 688 -12.52 12.38 43.09
CA SER A 688 -11.43 13.13 43.72
C SER A 688 -10.08 12.94 43.03
N ILE A 689 -10.03 12.24 41.88
CA ILE A 689 -8.78 12.01 41.16
C ILE A 689 -8.24 13.32 40.59
N LEU A 690 -9.11 14.10 39.95
CA LEU A 690 -8.79 15.38 39.34
C LEU A 690 -9.67 16.48 39.93
N ASN A 691 -9.07 17.66 40.13
CA ASN A 691 -9.79 18.86 40.53
C ASN A 691 -10.47 19.50 39.29
N LEU A 692 -11.70 19.09 39.02
CA LEU A 692 -12.47 19.55 37.86
C LEU A 692 -12.90 21.02 37.95
N ASP A 693 -13.11 21.54 39.16
CA ASP A 693 -13.44 22.96 39.39
C ASP A 693 -12.24 23.86 39.06
N LEU A 694 -11.03 23.42 39.45
CA LEU A 694 -9.79 24.07 39.04
C LEU A 694 -9.61 24.00 37.53
N LEU A 695 -9.86 22.85 36.91
CA LEU A 695 -9.77 22.69 35.45
C LEU A 695 -10.73 23.63 34.70
N ALA A 696 -11.97 23.78 35.18
CA ALA A 696 -12.95 24.73 34.62
C ALA A 696 -12.50 26.19 34.80
N SER A 697 -11.89 26.52 35.94
CA SER A 697 -11.32 27.85 36.21
C SER A 697 -10.15 28.16 35.25
N LEU A 698 -9.26 27.19 35.05
CA LEU A 698 -8.15 27.28 34.10
C LEU A 698 -8.63 27.40 32.65
N ASN A 699 -9.74 26.74 32.28
CA ASN A 699 -10.33 26.89 30.95
C ASN A 699 -10.82 28.32 30.69
N THR A 700 -11.34 28.98 31.73
CA THR A 700 -11.74 30.38 31.64
C THR A 700 -10.52 31.28 31.40
N VAL A 701 -9.40 30.99 32.06
CA VAL A 701 -8.12 31.68 31.84
C VAL A 701 -7.62 31.48 30.41
N THR A 702 -7.47 30.24 29.95
CA THR A 702 -6.94 29.94 28.61
C THR A 702 -7.81 30.53 27.50
N SER A 703 -9.14 30.48 27.64
CA SER A 703 -10.08 31.06 26.68
C SER A 703 -9.91 32.57 26.52
N ARG A 704 -9.61 33.31 27.59
CA ARG A 704 -9.35 34.77 27.53
C ARG A 704 -8.06 35.11 26.76
N HIS A 705 -7.11 34.18 26.73
CA HIS A 705 -5.80 34.35 26.08
C HIS A 705 -5.69 33.60 24.75
N SER A 706 -6.82 33.12 24.18
CA SER A 706 -6.83 32.34 22.93
C SER A 706 -5.97 31.08 22.96
N ALA A 707 -5.79 30.49 24.15
CA ALA A 707 -5.08 29.23 24.37
C ALA A 707 -6.07 28.09 24.66
N HIS A 708 -5.62 26.84 24.50
CA HIS A 708 -6.43 25.65 24.80
C HIS A 708 -5.77 24.79 25.87
N LEU A 709 -6.59 24.12 26.69
CA LEU A 709 -6.11 23.23 27.74
C LEU A 709 -5.63 21.90 27.18
N VAL A 710 -4.47 21.48 27.68
CA VAL A 710 -3.86 20.17 27.45
C VAL A 710 -3.80 19.45 28.79
N LEU A 711 -4.16 18.16 28.79
CA LEU A 711 -3.97 17.31 29.95
C LEU A 711 -2.97 16.20 29.65
N HIS A 712 -1.88 16.22 30.40
CA HIS A 712 -0.88 15.16 30.39
C HIS A 712 -1.24 14.10 31.43
N GLY A 713 -0.93 12.83 31.19
CA GLY A 713 -1.18 11.79 32.21
C GLY A 713 -2.65 11.35 32.32
N ALA A 714 -3.28 11.06 31.19
CA ALA A 714 -4.64 10.49 31.14
C ALA A 714 -4.69 8.96 31.26
N SER A 715 -3.52 8.32 31.40
CA SER A 715 -3.42 6.86 31.43
C SER A 715 -4.05 6.27 32.68
N GLY A 716 -4.97 5.32 32.53
CA GLY A 716 -5.71 4.70 33.63
C GLY A 716 -6.81 5.55 34.25
N LEU A 717 -7.12 6.75 33.72
CA LEU A 717 -8.27 7.52 34.18
C LEU A 717 -9.59 6.82 33.79
N PRO A 718 -10.59 6.77 34.69
CA PRO A 718 -11.90 6.25 34.35
C PRO A 718 -12.53 7.01 33.18
N PRO A 719 -13.23 6.33 32.24
CA PRO A 719 -13.82 6.97 31.07
C PRO A 719 -14.70 8.19 31.38
N ARG A 720 -15.47 8.13 32.48
CA ARG A 720 -16.30 9.24 32.95
C ARG A 720 -15.47 10.50 33.23
N ILE A 721 -14.34 10.36 33.91
CA ILE A 721 -13.47 11.49 34.27
C ILE A 721 -12.85 12.11 33.02
N VAL A 722 -12.44 11.29 32.05
CA VAL A 722 -11.92 11.79 30.76
C VAL A 722 -12.98 12.61 30.02
N LEU A 723 -14.23 12.11 29.95
CA LEU A 723 -15.34 12.85 29.35
C LEU A 723 -15.65 14.15 30.09
N GLU A 724 -15.54 14.17 31.42
CA GLU A 724 -15.68 15.38 32.23
C GLU A 724 -14.55 16.38 31.97
N CYS A 725 -13.30 15.94 31.81
CA CYS A 725 -12.20 16.81 31.38
C CYS A 725 -12.46 17.46 30.02
N VAL A 726 -12.99 16.71 29.04
CA VAL A 726 -13.40 17.27 27.74
C VAL A 726 -14.51 18.31 27.92
N ARG A 727 -15.51 18.04 28.77
CA ARG A 727 -16.57 19.02 29.09
C ARG A 727 -16.02 20.28 29.76
N CYS A 728 -15.00 20.14 30.62
CA CYS A 728 -14.31 21.24 31.29
C CYS A 728 -13.36 22.02 30.36
N GLY A 729 -13.16 21.60 29.11
CA GLY A 729 -12.42 22.37 28.09
C GLY A 729 -11.08 21.78 27.65
N VAL A 730 -10.71 20.58 28.09
CA VAL A 730 -9.51 19.90 27.58
C VAL A 730 -9.71 19.54 26.10
N ARG A 731 -8.71 19.87 25.27
CA ARG A 731 -8.73 19.61 23.82
C ARG A 731 -7.58 18.77 23.29
N LYS A 732 -6.56 18.53 24.11
CA LYS A 732 -5.47 17.60 23.81
C LYS A 732 -5.17 16.74 25.03
N PHE A 733 -5.03 15.44 24.81
CA PHE A 733 -4.55 14.49 25.83
C PHE A 733 -3.22 13.87 25.41
N ASN A 734 -2.22 13.94 26.26
CA ASN A 734 -0.96 13.22 26.03
C ASN A 734 -1.03 11.79 26.59
N VAL A 735 -0.72 10.81 25.74
CA VAL A 735 -0.78 9.39 26.04
C VAL A 735 0.57 8.73 25.72
N ASN A 736 1.20 8.17 26.75
CA ASN A 736 2.49 7.49 26.63
C ASN A 736 2.47 6.11 27.32
N THR A 737 2.16 6.08 28.61
CA THR A 737 2.36 4.92 29.48
C THR A 737 1.70 3.66 28.93
N GLU A 738 0.43 3.74 28.51
CA GLU A 738 -0.30 2.56 28.03
C GLU A 738 0.22 2.04 26.68
N VAL A 739 0.59 2.94 25.76
CA VAL A 739 1.17 2.58 24.46
C VAL A 739 2.52 1.90 24.67
N ARG A 740 3.37 2.49 25.54
CA ARG A 740 4.65 1.89 25.91
C ARG A 740 4.48 0.55 26.64
N ALA A 741 3.50 0.44 27.52
CA ALA A 741 3.23 -0.81 28.24
C ALA A 741 2.81 -1.92 27.28
N ALA A 742 1.90 -1.63 26.34
CA ALA A 742 1.46 -2.57 25.30
C ALA A 742 2.64 -3.08 24.45
N TYR A 743 3.56 -2.18 24.07
CA TYR A 743 4.78 -2.57 23.36
C TYR A 743 5.69 -3.47 24.20
N MET A 744 5.99 -3.07 25.44
CA MET A 744 6.88 -3.82 26.33
C MET A 744 6.30 -5.18 26.73
N GLU A 745 4.98 -5.29 26.87
CA GLU A 745 4.31 -6.57 27.15
C GLU A 745 4.44 -7.53 25.97
N ALA A 746 4.23 -7.06 24.73
CA ALA A 746 4.45 -7.86 23.53
C ALA A 746 5.89 -8.42 23.48
N LEU A 747 6.89 -7.59 23.83
CA LEU A 747 8.29 -8.03 23.90
C LEU A 747 8.54 -9.03 25.04
N ARG A 748 7.98 -8.81 26.23
CA ARG A 748 8.16 -9.72 27.39
C ARG A 748 7.55 -11.07 27.13
N GLU A 749 6.35 -11.13 26.55
CA GLU A 749 5.72 -12.38 26.17
C GLU A 749 6.49 -13.10 25.07
N ALA A 750 7.10 -12.35 24.14
CA ALA A 750 7.98 -12.95 23.13
C ALA A 750 9.24 -13.55 23.77
N ALA A 751 9.78 -12.91 24.82
CA ALA A 751 10.95 -13.37 25.56
C ALA A 751 10.65 -14.49 26.59
N GLY A 752 9.42 -14.56 27.12
CA GLY A 752 9.02 -15.45 28.21
C GLY A 752 8.74 -16.92 27.83
N GLY A 753 9.19 -17.37 26.65
CA GLY A 753 9.04 -18.75 26.18
C GLY A 753 9.99 -19.76 26.84
N GLU A 754 10.38 -19.56 28.11
CA GLU A 754 11.16 -20.51 28.89
C GLU A 754 10.41 -20.86 30.18
N GLY A 755 9.90 -22.09 30.30
CA GLY A 755 9.53 -22.66 31.61
C GLY A 755 8.25 -23.48 31.76
N GLU A 756 8.00 -24.49 30.93
CA GLU A 756 7.54 -25.79 31.43
C GLU A 756 8.42 -26.87 30.77
N GLU A 757 9.22 -27.57 31.58
CA GLU A 757 10.17 -28.59 31.11
C GLU A 757 9.47 -29.61 30.21
N GLY A 758 9.75 -29.57 28.90
CA GLY A 758 9.34 -30.62 27.96
C GLY A 758 8.73 -30.18 26.62
N ARG A 759 8.58 -28.89 26.33
CA ARG A 759 8.20 -28.42 24.98
C ARG A 759 9.19 -27.36 24.50
N GLU A 760 10.02 -27.71 23.52
CA GLU A 760 10.73 -26.72 22.70
C GLU A 760 9.67 -25.86 21.99
N GLY A 761 9.31 -24.73 22.59
CA GLY A 761 8.45 -23.73 21.98
C GLY A 761 9.16 -23.09 20.81
N GLU A 762 8.50 -23.09 19.65
CA GLU A 762 8.95 -22.43 18.42
C GLU A 762 9.30 -20.96 18.73
N ARG A 763 10.55 -20.54 18.50
CA ARG A 763 10.96 -19.14 18.67
C ARG A 763 10.17 -18.29 17.68
N ARG A 764 9.42 -17.29 18.18
CA ARG A 764 8.72 -16.32 17.33
C ARG A 764 9.71 -15.51 16.50
N ASP A 765 9.41 -15.32 15.22
CA ASP A 765 10.21 -14.47 14.34
C ASP A 765 10.14 -13.00 14.81
N LEU A 766 11.20 -12.24 14.55
CA LEU A 766 11.27 -10.83 14.96
C LEU A 766 10.14 -10.00 14.33
N VAL A 767 9.77 -10.27 13.07
CA VAL A 767 8.69 -9.55 12.37
C VAL A 767 7.34 -9.85 13.02
N ASP A 768 7.11 -11.08 13.48
CA ASP A 768 5.88 -11.44 14.22
C ASP A 768 5.80 -10.70 15.55
N VAL A 769 6.92 -10.57 16.26
CA VAL A 769 7.01 -9.82 17.52
C VAL A 769 6.75 -8.33 17.28
N MET A 770 7.35 -7.75 16.24
CA MET A 770 7.11 -6.36 15.84
C MET A 770 5.64 -6.14 15.45
N GLY A 771 5.06 -7.05 14.66
CA GLY A 771 3.67 -7.00 14.23
C GLY A 771 2.68 -7.13 15.39
N GLU A 772 2.99 -7.98 16.38
CA GLU A 772 2.20 -8.09 17.60
C GLU A 772 2.29 -6.82 18.46
N ALA A 773 3.50 -6.27 18.63
CA ALA A 773 3.69 -5.02 19.36
C ALA A 773 2.93 -3.86 18.70
N GLU A 774 2.95 -3.78 17.37
CA GLU A 774 2.18 -2.81 16.58
C GLU A 774 0.67 -2.95 16.84
N ARG A 775 0.11 -4.17 16.74
CA ARG A 775 -1.32 -4.44 16.98
C ARG A 775 -1.77 -4.08 18.39
N ARG A 776 -0.95 -4.37 19.41
CA ARG A 776 -1.29 -4.02 20.81
C ARG A 776 -1.30 -2.52 21.03
N MET A 777 -0.28 -1.81 20.52
CA MET A 777 -0.26 -0.35 20.58
C MET A 777 -1.45 0.25 19.84
N GLU A 778 -1.78 -0.25 18.65
CA GLU A 778 -2.92 0.19 17.84
C GLU A 778 -4.24 0.03 18.62
N GLY A 779 -4.42 -1.09 19.32
CA GLY A 779 -5.59 -1.32 20.19
C GLY A 779 -5.75 -0.25 21.27
N VAL A 780 -4.65 0.11 21.96
CA VAL A 780 -4.65 1.19 22.97
C VAL A 780 -5.00 2.53 22.32
N VAL A 781 -4.36 2.88 21.20
CA VAL A 781 -4.61 4.15 20.51
C VAL A 781 -6.09 4.24 20.09
N ARG A 782 -6.63 3.19 19.49
CA ARG A 782 -8.03 3.09 19.06
C ARG A 782 -9.00 3.36 20.22
N GLU A 783 -8.77 2.74 21.38
CA GLU A 783 -9.57 2.95 22.58
C GLU A 783 -9.54 4.42 23.01
N LYS A 784 -8.35 5.05 23.03
CA LYS A 784 -8.21 6.45 23.42
C LYS A 784 -8.88 7.42 22.45
N LEU A 785 -8.76 7.20 21.14
CA LEU A 785 -9.43 8.05 20.14
C LEU A 785 -10.95 8.03 20.30
N ARG A 786 -11.53 6.85 20.57
CA ARG A 786 -12.96 6.72 20.89
C ARG A 786 -13.30 7.44 22.19
N LEU A 787 -12.48 7.24 23.23
CA LEU A 787 -12.71 7.82 24.55
C LEU A 787 -12.65 9.35 24.55
N PHE A 788 -11.74 9.95 23.76
CA PHE A 788 -11.61 11.39 23.62
C PHE A 788 -12.68 12.02 22.71
N GLY A 789 -13.52 11.19 22.08
CA GLY A 789 -14.61 11.63 21.20
C GLY A 789 -14.16 12.08 19.82
N SER A 790 -12.91 11.79 19.43
CA SER A 790 -12.33 12.17 18.14
C SER A 790 -12.60 11.15 17.03
N ALA A 791 -13.00 9.93 17.37
CA ALA A 791 -13.45 8.95 16.38
C ALA A 791 -14.60 9.49 15.52
N GLY A 792 -14.46 9.38 14.19
CA GLY A 792 -15.40 9.90 13.20
C GLY A 792 -15.35 11.41 12.95
N ARG A 793 -14.31 12.13 13.42
CA ARG A 793 -14.18 13.59 13.35
C ARG A 793 -13.15 14.07 12.32
N VAL A 794 -13.22 13.52 11.10
CA VAL A 794 -12.35 13.83 9.95
C VAL A 794 -13.12 14.52 8.83
#